data_AF-A0A286USC8-F1
#
_entry.id   AF-A0A286USC8-F1
#
_cell.length_a   1.000
_cell.length_b   1.000
_cell.length_c   1.000
_cell.angle_alpha   90.00
_cell.angle_beta   90.00
_cell.angle_gamma   90.00
#
_symmetry.space_group_name_H-M   'P 1'
#
loop_
_entity.id
_entity.type
_entity.pdbx_description
1 polymer ?
#
loop_
_entity_poly.entity_id
_entity_poly.type
_entity_poly.pdbx_seq_one_letter_code
_entity_poly.pdbx_strand_id
1 'polypeptide(L)'
;MPVLLLFVFTCFSSSLIVASILLENVIHPGSTNQWSKFVLFPMVWSTVMLFASAFSPLGYIATWTPVLGASAYTWTRPYLGPSGIDWAVGGWASIISELVGTWIMSSEEQPILISTNEDEISTPPGRTKKSSYLLIITGFLTIATLPSYFVSSFPTPTNSEDTIPLPLACIHPYLEDTDRLPSFDEYLEETMRHTSLAKVVLWPEGAVRFESESSKQEAINKVAHNAAGSVIGVSFYERMNDTTAQSDKYRNGIMLIDRNGVQLEYFKRHLVPYVESSAMVAYKAAPGLFDYKLITKRNSRGKAIEHRTVSITASICLDFAHPKTFGSLERRPDLILAPGKTWHPNIGEAMWEQARARAEETGSAIMWCDGGSEGINGVGGYGMGTGSIVRVGPGSWDHTIGLEVESEEGRTAYAYIGPWLSVVFVWLVFGTEKVFELCIRKARGKPVPDLPPWLLNVPLNVRETYLAYKRGREQAAANQRPDEYTSLDHNHRHSPTILKCEPEVSAHSSTTDLEEPVDGERELFLRIDRYIDRDYPARVLDTTLCFTSHPPSPSSSSSFSLFSPNNRSDRELDPTANSPGSRTKGGGLLGSIRRPFSSKSPSIDNKETTSHTRMPIHTKHGETLDWEYSEEEPNFENYEWFKDAPPRQQTPSVAPASIANDYVPSQSVVEENDRFIFALKNAPNVLYTRYKQYGQLGVLGWCSEFSELIDNLKQLGFDGNMFLATREQALKTSAEILRLRLDVRMQIIIMYLSSQVARLRRFLDGDALFDDYPEADFPIEQQ
;
A
#
# COMPACT_ATOMS: atom_id res chain seq x y z
N MET A 1 -21.39 22.32 -0.30
CA MET A 1 -20.48 22.33 -1.48
C MET A 1 -19.69 21.03 -1.62
N PRO A 2 -18.80 20.61 -0.69
CA PRO A 2 -17.98 19.40 -0.87
C PRO A 2 -18.81 18.11 -0.97
N VAL A 3 -19.86 17.96 -0.16
CA VAL A 3 -20.79 16.82 -0.22
C VAL A 3 -21.50 16.73 -1.58
N LEU A 4 -21.95 17.86 -2.13
CA LEU A 4 -22.62 17.91 -3.43
C LEU A 4 -21.68 17.46 -4.55
N LEU A 5 -20.40 17.83 -4.48
CA LEU A 5 -19.48 17.48 -5.56
C LEU A 5 -18.94 16.05 -5.43
N LEU A 6 -18.74 15.54 -4.20
CA LEU A 6 -18.55 14.10 -3.99
C LEU A 6 -19.75 13.33 -4.54
N PHE A 7 -20.97 13.78 -4.28
CA PHE A 7 -22.17 13.22 -4.87
C PHE A 7 -22.15 13.30 -6.41
N VAL A 8 -21.75 14.42 -7.02
CA VAL A 8 -21.59 14.53 -8.48
C VAL A 8 -20.54 13.55 -9.01
N PHE A 9 -19.39 13.39 -8.34
CA PHE A 9 -18.38 12.41 -8.74
C PHE A 9 -18.88 10.97 -8.61
N THR A 10 -19.60 10.64 -7.54
CA THR A 10 -20.22 9.34 -7.36
C THR A 10 -21.30 9.10 -8.42
N CYS A 11 -22.13 10.10 -8.74
CA CYS A 11 -23.10 10.01 -9.83
C CYS A 11 -22.40 9.83 -11.18
N PHE A 12 -21.31 10.55 -11.41
CA PHE A 12 -20.54 10.43 -12.64
C PHE A 12 -19.93 9.03 -12.78
N SER A 13 -19.24 8.52 -11.75
CA SER A 13 -18.68 7.17 -11.77
C SER A 13 -19.76 6.09 -11.91
N SER A 14 -20.88 6.24 -11.20
CA SER A 14 -22.04 5.35 -11.34
C SER A 14 -22.65 5.43 -12.74
N SER A 15 -22.73 6.61 -13.35
CA SER A 15 -23.23 6.77 -14.71
C SER A 15 -22.31 6.13 -15.75
N LEU A 16 -20.99 6.16 -15.54
CA LEU A 16 -20.02 5.44 -16.39
C LEU A 16 -20.20 3.92 -16.29
N ILE A 17 -20.55 3.40 -15.12
CA ILE A 17 -20.86 1.98 -14.91
C ILE A 17 -22.17 1.59 -15.59
N VAL A 18 -23.23 2.38 -15.39
CA VAL A 18 -24.49 2.14 -16.09
C VAL A 18 -24.27 2.22 -17.61
N ALA A 19 -23.47 3.19 -18.07
CA ALA A 19 -23.11 3.31 -19.48
C ALA A 19 -22.31 2.10 -19.99
N SER A 20 -21.41 1.50 -19.20
CA SER A 20 -20.68 0.30 -19.63
C SER A 20 -21.61 -0.90 -19.80
N ILE A 21 -22.55 -1.10 -18.87
CA ILE A 21 -23.59 -2.14 -18.94
C ILE A 21 -24.53 -1.89 -20.14
N LEU A 22 -24.97 -0.65 -20.35
CA LEU A 22 -25.82 -0.30 -21.50
C LEU A 22 -25.08 -0.47 -22.82
N LEU A 23 -23.80 -0.08 -22.89
CA LEU A 23 -22.97 -0.23 -24.08
C LEU A 23 -22.81 -1.71 -24.44
N GLU A 24 -22.58 -2.57 -23.44
CA GLU A 24 -22.58 -4.02 -23.63
C GLU A 24 -23.93 -4.50 -24.20
N ASN A 25 -25.04 -4.12 -23.58
CA ASN A 25 -26.38 -4.50 -24.02
C ASN A 25 -26.73 -4.01 -25.44
N VAL A 26 -26.16 -2.89 -25.89
CA VAL A 26 -26.36 -2.36 -27.25
C VAL A 26 -25.50 -3.10 -28.27
N ILE A 27 -24.27 -3.47 -27.91
CA ILE A 27 -23.34 -4.19 -28.81
C ILE A 27 -23.73 -5.67 -28.93
N HIS A 28 -24.25 -6.25 -27.86
CA HIS A 28 -24.50 -7.68 -27.72
C HIS A 28 -25.47 -8.28 -28.76
N PRO A 29 -26.62 -7.67 -29.13
CA PRO A 29 -27.57 -8.23 -30.09
C PRO A 29 -26.98 -8.52 -31.47
N GLY A 30 -25.90 -7.82 -31.85
CA GLY A 30 -25.19 -8.02 -33.12
C GLY A 30 -24.18 -9.17 -33.09
N SER A 31 -23.90 -9.77 -31.93
CA SER A 31 -22.90 -10.82 -31.80
C SER A 31 -23.52 -12.21 -31.70
N THR A 32 -23.28 -13.03 -32.72
CA THR A 32 -23.70 -14.43 -32.74
C THR A 32 -22.80 -15.33 -31.88
N ASN A 33 -21.60 -14.86 -31.50
CA ASN A 33 -20.67 -15.64 -30.69
C ASN A 33 -20.84 -15.37 -29.19
N GLN A 34 -21.11 -16.42 -28.42
CA GLN A 34 -21.22 -16.36 -26.96
C GLN A 34 -19.89 -15.97 -26.29
N TRP A 35 -18.73 -16.28 -26.87
CA TRP A 35 -17.42 -15.89 -26.31
C TRP A 35 -17.29 -14.37 -26.16
N SER A 36 -17.71 -13.63 -27.19
CA SER A 36 -17.64 -12.17 -27.17
C SER A 36 -18.45 -11.55 -26.03
N LYS A 37 -19.50 -12.22 -25.52
CA LYS A 37 -20.30 -11.74 -24.38
C LYS A 37 -19.45 -11.68 -23.11
N PHE A 38 -18.77 -12.79 -22.80
CA PHE A 38 -17.96 -12.90 -21.58
C PHE A 38 -16.68 -12.05 -21.61
N VAL A 39 -16.21 -11.67 -22.79
CA VAL A 39 -14.95 -10.93 -22.94
C VAL A 39 -15.15 -9.43 -23.18
N LEU A 40 -16.29 -9.03 -23.76
CA LEU A 40 -16.57 -7.62 -24.03
C LEU A 40 -16.70 -6.78 -22.76
N PHE A 41 -17.49 -7.23 -21.78
CA PHE A 41 -17.65 -6.47 -20.53
C PHE A 41 -16.33 -6.23 -19.79
N PRO A 42 -15.46 -7.24 -19.56
CA PRO A 42 -14.13 -7.01 -18.96
C PRO A 42 -13.28 -5.95 -19.67
N MET A 43 -13.30 -5.92 -21.00
CA MET A 43 -12.55 -4.94 -21.79
C MET A 43 -13.14 -3.53 -21.66
N VAL A 44 -14.47 -3.42 -21.74
CA VAL A 44 -15.16 -2.14 -21.54
C VAL A 44 -14.94 -1.65 -20.11
N TRP A 45 -15.07 -2.52 -19.11
CA TRP A 45 -14.83 -2.20 -17.71
C TRP A 45 -13.42 -1.65 -17.47
N SER A 46 -12.39 -2.36 -17.93
CA SER A 46 -10.99 -1.92 -17.84
C SER A 46 -10.76 -0.56 -18.52
N THR A 47 -11.36 -0.36 -19.69
CA THR A 47 -11.26 0.93 -20.41
C THR A 47 -11.94 2.06 -19.65
N VAL A 48 -13.14 1.81 -19.12
CA VAL A 48 -13.93 2.80 -18.39
C VAL A 48 -13.27 3.15 -17.06
N MET A 49 -12.70 2.19 -16.32
CA MET A 49 -11.97 2.46 -15.08
C MET A 49 -10.68 3.24 -15.33
N LEU A 50 -9.93 2.91 -16.40
CA LEU A 50 -8.77 3.72 -16.77
C LEU A 50 -9.19 5.14 -17.17
N PHE A 51 -10.27 5.30 -17.92
CA PHE A 51 -10.78 6.62 -18.27
C PHE A 51 -11.23 7.39 -17.02
N ALA A 52 -12.04 6.77 -16.17
CA ALA A 52 -12.53 7.37 -14.94
C ALA A 52 -11.37 7.83 -14.04
N SER A 53 -10.34 7.00 -13.84
CA SER A 53 -9.16 7.36 -13.05
C SER A 53 -8.30 8.44 -13.70
N ALA A 54 -8.15 8.46 -15.03
CA ALA A 54 -7.33 9.46 -15.72
C ALA A 54 -7.95 10.87 -15.70
N PHE A 55 -9.28 10.97 -15.61
CA PHE A 55 -9.99 12.25 -15.61
C PHE A 55 -10.55 12.64 -14.24
N SER A 56 -10.71 11.69 -13.31
CA SER A 56 -11.10 11.97 -11.93
C SER A 56 -9.93 12.62 -11.19
N PRO A 57 -10.16 13.71 -10.43
CA PRO A 57 -9.10 14.28 -9.61
C PRO A 57 -8.67 13.32 -8.48
N LEU A 58 -9.50 12.35 -8.12
CA LEU A 58 -9.21 11.34 -7.09
C LEU A 58 -8.49 10.09 -7.63
N GLY A 59 -8.26 10.01 -8.95
CA GLY A 59 -7.61 8.84 -9.55
C GLY A 59 -8.36 7.53 -9.28
N TYR A 60 -7.61 6.47 -9.02
CA TYR A 60 -8.13 5.13 -8.72
C TYR A 60 -8.79 4.97 -7.34
N ILE A 61 -8.67 5.95 -6.44
CA ILE A 61 -9.39 5.88 -5.14
C ILE A 61 -10.90 5.93 -5.35
N ALA A 62 -11.37 6.63 -6.39
CA ALA A 62 -12.79 6.76 -6.71
C ALA A 62 -13.31 5.67 -7.67
N THR A 63 -12.48 4.69 -8.01
CA THR A 63 -12.88 3.57 -8.89
C THR A 63 -13.44 2.41 -8.09
N TRP A 64 -14.24 1.58 -8.74
CA TRP A 64 -14.90 0.43 -8.11
C TRP A 64 -14.05 -0.83 -8.11
N THR A 65 -12.94 -0.83 -8.85
CA THR A 65 -11.98 -1.92 -8.81
C THR A 65 -11.30 -1.90 -7.44
N PRO A 66 -11.38 -3.00 -6.68
CA PRO A 66 -10.80 -3.05 -5.35
C PRO A 66 -9.27 -3.02 -5.45
N VAL A 67 -8.65 -2.16 -4.66
CA VAL A 67 -7.19 -2.11 -4.51
C VAL A 67 -6.71 -3.26 -3.62
N LEU A 68 -7.52 -3.60 -2.61
CA LEU A 68 -7.36 -4.71 -1.67
C LEU A 68 -8.02 -5.98 -2.20
N GLY A 69 -7.51 -7.15 -1.81
CA GLY A 69 -8.13 -8.44 -2.14
C GLY A 69 -7.91 -8.95 -3.57
N ALA A 70 -7.22 -8.20 -4.43
CA ALA A 70 -6.81 -8.65 -5.76
C ALA A 70 -5.43 -9.35 -5.80
N SER A 71 -4.98 -9.90 -4.67
CA SER A 71 -3.62 -10.49 -4.52
C SER A 71 -3.33 -11.61 -5.53
N ALA A 72 -4.33 -12.40 -5.91
CA ALA A 72 -4.17 -13.48 -6.88
C ALA A 72 -3.80 -12.98 -8.30
N TYR A 73 -4.03 -11.70 -8.60
CA TYR A 73 -3.77 -11.08 -9.89
C TYR A 73 -2.68 -10.00 -9.83
N THR A 74 -2.00 -9.80 -8.70
CA THR A 74 -0.95 -8.76 -8.57
C THR A 74 0.21 -8.98 -9.53
N TRP A 75 0.48 -10.23 -9.92
CA TRP A 75 1.48 -10.57 -10.93
C TRP A 75 1.26 -9.86 -12.28
N THR A 76 0.04 -9.40 -12.57
CA THR A 76 -0.24 -8.65 -13.81
C THR A 76 0.24 -7.19 -13.74
N ARG A 77 0.49 -6.63 -12.56
CA ARG A 77 0.82 -5.20 -12.38
C ARG A 77 2.08 -4.77 -13.16
N PRO A 78 3.21 -5.49 -13.13
CA PRO A 78 4.36 -5.14 -13.95
C PRO A 78 4.10 -5.15 -15.46
N TYR A 79 3.07 -5.85 -15.93
CA TYR A 79 2.80 -6.02 -17.37
C TYR A 79 1.68 -5.14 -17.89
N LEU A 80 0.56 -5.12 -17.18
CA LEU A 80 -0.69 -4.46 -17.58
C LEU A 80 -1.10 -3.33 -16.63
N GLY A 81 -0.40 -3.19 -15.50
CA GLY A 81 -0.73 -2.23 -14.45
C GLY A 81 -2.15 -2.43 -13.91
N PRO A 82 -2.89 -1.34 -13.63
CA PRO A 82 -4.22 -1.44 -13.04
C PRO A 82 -5.23 -2.04 -14.03
N SER A 83 -5.05 -1.80 -15.34
CA SER A 83 -5.95 -2.28 -16.39
C SER A 83 -6.11 -3.80 -16.40
N GLY A 84 -5.04 -4.55 -16.06
CA GLY A 84 -5.08 -6.01 -15.96
C GLY A 84 -5.95 -6.50 -14.80
N ILE A 85 -5.88 -5.82 -13.66
CA ILE A 85 -6.72 -6.11 -12.49
C ILE A 85 -8.17 -5.73 -12.80
N ASP A 86 -8.40 -4.56 -13.40
CA ASP A 86 -9.74 -4.13 -13.82
C ASP A 86 -10.37 -5.18 -14.75
N TRP A 87 -9.60 -5.70 -15.70
CA TRP A 87 -10.06 -6.75 -16.61
C TRP A 87 -10.44 -8.03 -15.86
N ALA A 88 -9.62 -8.50 -14.91
CA ALA A 88 -9.93 -9.68 -14.11
C ALA A 88 -11.21 -9.49 -13.27
N VAL A 89 -11.39 -8.31 -12.68
CA VAL A 89 -12.60 -7.94 -11.91
C VAL A 89 -13.84 -7.93 -12.80
N GLY A 90 -13.76 -7.31 -13.98
CA GLY A 90 -14.84 -7.36 -14.96
C GLY A 90 -15.14 -8.79 -15.42
N GLY A 91 -14.12 -9.64 -15.54
CA GLY A 91 -14.25 -11.07 -15.86
C GLY A 91 -15.07 -11.83 -14.82
N TRP A 92 -14.71 -11.69 -13.54
CA TRP A 92 -15.45 -12.30 -12.44
C TRP A 92 -16.87 -11.76 -12.32
N ALA A 93 -17.06 -10.46 -12.48
CA ALA A 93 -18.39 -9.85 -12.48
C ALA A 93 -19.29 -10.46 -13.58
N SER A 94 -18.75 -10.69 -14.77
CA SER A 94 -19.48 -11.32 -15.90
C SER A 94 -19.89 -12.76 -15.56
N ILE A 95 -19.00 -13.54 -14.96
CA ILE A 95 -19.28 -14.93 -14.55
C ILE A 95 -20.36 -14.96 -13.46
N ILE A 96 -20.21 -14.13 -12.43
CA ILE A 96 -21.15 -14.08 -11.31
C ILE A 96 -22.53 -13.63 -11.80
N SER A 97 -22.59 -12.62 -12.67
CA SER A 97 -23.84 -12.15 -13.27
C SER A 97 -24.58 -13.27 -14.01
N GLU A 98 -23.88 -14.08 -14.82
CA GLU A 98 -24.48 -15.22 -15.52
C GLU A 98 -24.94 -16.33 -14.55
N LEU A 99 -24.15 -16.62 -13.52
CA LEU A 99 -24.52 -17.61 -12.49
C LEU A 99 -25.76 -17.17 -11.70
N VAL A 100 -25.84 -15.90 -11.30
CA VAL A 100 -26.99 -15.34 -10.61
C VAL A 100 -28.21 -15.27 -11.53
N GLY A 101 -28.02 -14.86 -12.78
CA GLY A 101 -29.10 -14.83 -13.77
C GLY A 101 -29.70 -16.21 -14.02
N THR A 102 -28.84 -17.22 -14.20
CA THR A 102 -29.29 -18.61 -14.34
C THR A 102 -29.96 -19.13 -13.07
N TRP A 103 -29.49 -18.77 -11.88
CA TRP A 103 -30.12 -19.16 -10.62
C TRP A 103 -31.51 -18.54 -10.41
N ILE A 104 -31.65 -17.22 -10.60
CA ILE A 104 -32.91 -16.50 -10.45
C ILE A 104 -33.95 -16.99 -11.46
N MET A 105 -33.57 -17.11 -12.74
CA MET A 105 -34.47 -17.53 -13.81
C MET A 105 -34.78 -19.04 -13.80
N SER A 106 -33.98 -19.85 -13.10
CA SER A 106 -34.24 -21.30 -12.96
C SER A 106 -35.25 -21.63 -11.86
N SER A 107 -35.71 -20.65 -11.07
CA SER A 107 -36.58 -20.92 -9.90
C SER A 107 -38.08 -21.00 -10.19
N GLU A 108 -38.54 -20.62 -11.39
CA GLU A 108 -39.92 -20.88 -11.81
C GLU A 108 -40.01 -22.19 -12.60
N GLU A 109 -40.07 -23.31 -11.89
CA GLU A 109 -40.85 -24.44 -12.39
C GLU A 109 -42.32 -23.99 -12.38
N GLN A 110 -42.80 -23.40 -13.48
CA GLN A 110 -44.23 -23.16 -13.60
C GLN A 110 -44.94 -24.52 -13.51
N PRO A 111 -45.79 -24.75 -12.49
CA PRO A 111 -46.59 -25.96 -12.45
C PRO A 111 -47.43 -25.95 -13.72
N ILE A 112 -47.25 -26.97 -14.56
CA ILE A 112 -47.93 -27.16 -15.83
C ILE A 112 -49.43 -27.25 -15.53
N LEU A 113 -50.12 -26.11 -15.52
CA LEU A 113 -51.57 -26.02 -15.43
C LEU A 113 -52.13 -26.29 -16.83
N ILE A 114 -52.31 -27.59 -17.09
CA ILE A 114 -53.30 -28.22 -17.97
C ILE A 114 -54.02 -27.25 -18.93
N SER A 115 -53.70 -27.35 -20.22
CA SER A 115 -54.69 -27.18 -21.27
C SER A 115 -54.53 -28.29 -22.31
N THR A 116 -55.36 -29.31 -22.12
CA THR A 116 -55.76 -30.36 -23.05
C THR A 116 -55.93 -29.83 -24.48
N ASN A 117 -55.03 -30.20 -25.37
CA ASN A 117 -55.32 -30.47 -26.78
C ASN A 117 -54.25 -31.44 -27.29
N GLU A 118 -54.64 -32.72 -27.31
CA GLU A 118 -53.91 -33.80 -27.98
C GLU A 118 -53.88 -33.46 -29.48
N ASP A 119 -52.69 -33.19 -30.05
CA ASP A 119 -52.28 -33.53 -31.43
C ASP A 119 -51.12 -32.69 -32.00
N GLU A 120 -50.59 -31.70 -31.28
CA GLU A 120 -49.34 -31.02 -31.70
C GLU A 120 -48.12 -31.63 -31.01
N ILE A 121 -47.31 -32.37 -31.79
CA ILE A 121 -46.01 -32.94 -31.41
C ILE A 121 -45.12 -31.80 -30.90
N SER A 122 -45.19 -31.57 -29.60
CA SER A 122 -44.47 -30.52 -28.90
C SER A 122 -43.01 -30.97 -28.84
N THR A 123 -42.16 -30.33 -29.63
CA THR A 123 -40.71 -30.51 -29.50
C THR A 123 -40.33 -30.20 -28.05
N PRO A 124 -39.62 -31.11 -27.34
CA PRO A 124 -39.31 -30.91 -25.94
C PRO A 124 -38.61 -29.57 -25.76
N PRO A 125 -39.03 -28.73 -24.78
CA PRO A 125 -38.44 -27.42 -24.56
C PRO A 125 -36.93 -27.59 -24.49
N GLY A 126 -36.26 -27.04 -25.51
CA GLY A 126 -34.86 -27.34 -25.77
C GLY A 126 -34.05 -27.00 -24.53
N ARG A 127 -33.55 -28.03 -23.84
CA ARG A 127 -32.67 -27.94 -22.68
C ARG A 127 -31.65 -26.86 -22.99
N THR A 128 -31.73 -25.73 -22.27
CA THR A 128 -30.83 -24.59 -22.47
C THR A 128 -29.42 -25.13 -22.35
N LYS A 129 -28.71 -25.20 -23.48
CA LYS A 129 -27.35 -25.74 -23.50
C LYS A 129 -26.54 -24.86 -22.58
N LYS A 130 -26.17 -25.37 -21.39
CA LYS A 130 -25.27 -24.70 -20.45
C LYS A 130 -24.10 -24.15 -21.26
N SER A 131 -23.87 -22.84 -21.18
CA SER A 131 -22.86 -22.20 -22.01
C SER A 131 -21.49 -22.77 -21.66
N SER A 132 -20.92 -23.59 -22.54
CA SER A 132 -19.58 -24.15 -22.35
C SER A 132 -18.53 -23.05 -22.17
N TYR A 133 -18.78 -21.86 -22.71
CA TYR A 133 -17.93 -20.68 -22.57
C TYR A 133 -17.83 -20.17 -21.14
N LEU A 134 -18.88 -20.29 -20.33
CA LEU A 134 -18.84 -19.92 -18.91
C LEU A 134 -17.78 -20.75 -18.17
N LEU A 135 -17.70 -22.06 -18.46
CA LEU A 135 -16.67 -22.92 -17.89
C LEU A 135 -15.28 -22.58 -18.41
N ILE A 136 -15.15 -22.24 -19.70
CA ILE A 136 -13.86 -21.85 -20.29
C ILE A 136 -13.33 -20.55 -19.65
N ILE A 137 -14.15 -19.50 -19.52
CA ILE A 137 -13.70 -18.23 -18.95
C ILE A 137 -13.43 -18.36 -17.45
N THR A 138 -14.25 -19.12 -16.72
CA THR A 138 -14.00 -19.44 -15.30
C THR A 138 -12.69 -20.21 -15.13
N GLY A 139 -12.47 -21.23 -15.97
CA GLY A 139 -11.21 -21.96 -16.02
C GLY A 139 -10.03 -21.06 -16.33
N PHE A 140 -10.17 -20.14 -17.30
CA PHE A 140 -9.13 -19.18 -17.65
C PHE A 140 -8.79 -18.24 -16.49
N LEU A 141 -9.79 -17.61 -15.86
CA LEU A 141 -9.55 -16.71 -14.71
C LEU A 141 -8.95 -17.45 -13.53
N THR A 142 -9.38 -18.68 -13.29
CA THR A 142 -8.82 -19.53 -12.22
C THR A 142 -7.37 -19.90 -12.53
N ILE A 143 -7.06 -20.32 -13.77
CA ILE A 143 -5.68 -20.60 -14.22
C ILE A 143 -4.82 -19.34 -14.15
N ALA A 144 -5.38 -18.17 -14.45
CA ALA A 144 -4.69 -16.89 -14.33
C ALA A 144 -4.33 -16.52 -12.88
N THR A 145 -4.84 -17.24 -11.87
CA THR A 145 -4.34 -17.11 -10.48
C THR A 145 -3.06 -17.90 -10.24
N LEU A 146 -2.74 -18.92 -11.06
CA LEU A 146 -1.59 -19.79 -10.84
C LEU A 146 -0.24 -19.06 -10.77
N PRO A 147 0.05 -18.04 -11.59
CA PRO A 147 1.31 -17.30 -11.48
C PRO A 147 1.56 -16.70 -10.09
N SER A 148 0.50 -16.33 -9.35
CA SER A 148 0.65 -15.78 -7.99
C SER A 148 1.29 -16.76 -7.00
N TYR A 149 1.20 -18.08 -7.25
CA TYR A 149 1.85 -19.09 -6.43
C TYR A 149 3.33 -19.27 -6.75
N PHE A 150 3.77 -18.84 -7.94
CA PHE A 150 5.15 -18.94 -8.40
C PHE A 150 5.93 -17.63 -8.22
N VAL A 151 5.23 -16.49 -8.20
CA VAL A 151 5.82 -15.20 -7.86
C VAL A 151 5.95 -15.15 -6.34
N SER A 152 7.19 -15.15 -5.84
CA SER A 152 7.46 -15.04 -4.41
C SER A 152 6.77 -13.81 -3.83
N SER A 153 5.84 -14.04 -2.91
CA SER A 153 5.22 -12.98 -2.10
C SER A 153 6.05 -12.64 -0.86
N PHE A 154 7.26 -13.19 -0.74
CA PHE A 154 8.15 -12.90 0.37
C PHE A 154 9.07 -11.74 0.02
N PRO A 155 9.36 -10.87 1.00
CA PRO A 155 10.31 -9.79 0.79
C PRO A 155 11.70 -10.35 0.47
N THR A 156 12.41 -9.66 -0.43
CA THR A 156 13.82 -9.93 -0.68
C THR A 156 14.60 -9.88 0.62
N PRO A 157 15.43 -10.89 0.91
CA PRO A 157 16.25 -10.88 2.12
C PRO A 157 17.16 -9.66 2.12
N THR A 158 17.32 -9.01 3.28
CA THR A 158 18.15 -7.80 3.40
C THR A 158 19.64 -8.08 3.15
N ASN A 159 20.07 -9.32 3.38
CA ASN A 159 21.45 -9.78 3.26
C ASN A 159 21.50 -11.03 2.38
N SER A 160 21.51 -10.83 1.07
CA SER A 160 21.81 -11.83 0.04
C SER A 160 22.88 -11.30 -0.90
N GLU A 161 23.56 -12.20 -1.63
CA GLU A 161 24.55 -11.85 -2.67
C GLU A 161 23.93 -10.93 -3.74
N ASP A 162 22.64 -11.11 -4.01
CA ASP A 162 21.88 -10.36 -5.01
C ASP A 162 21.16 -9.14 -4.43
N THR A 163 21.43 -8.74 -3.18
CA THR A 163 20.74 -7.62 -2.54
C THR A 163 21.69 -6.70 -1.79
N ILE A 164 21.33 -5.42 -1.72
CA ILE A 164 22.03 -4.40 -0.96
C ILE A 164 21.12 -3.93 0.16
N PRO A 165 21.56 -4.03 1.42
CA PRO A 165 20.79 -3.50 2.53
C PRO A 165 20.74 -1.97 2.42
N LEU A 166 19.52 -1.42 2.36
CA LEU A 166 19.28 0.01 2.43
C LEU A 166 18.47 0.33 3.70
N PRO A 167 19.13 0.89 4.73
CA PRO A 167 18.47 1.39 5.92
C PRO A 167 17.65 2.66 5.62
N LEU A 168 16.38 2.64 5.98
CA LEU A 168 15.40 3.72 5.80
C LEU A 168 14.89 4.18 7.18
N ALA A 169 14.48 5.44 7.31
CA ALA A 169 13.76 5.91 8.50
C ALA A 169 12.69 6.95 8.17
N CYS A 170 11.49 6.78 8.69
CA CYS A 170 10.41 7.77 8.65
C CYS A 170 10.40 8.51 9.98
N ILE A 171 10.44 9.85 9.91
CA ILE A 171 10.56 10.72 11.07
C ILE A 171 9.21 11.32 11.37
N HIS A 172 8.63 10.93 12.50
CA HIS A 172 7.40 11.52 13.00
C HIS A 172 7.52 11.70 14.51
N PRO A 173 7.99 12.87 14.99
CA PRO A 173 8.24 13.11 16.40
C PRO A 173 6.98 12.83 17.23
N TYR A 174 7.14 12.12 18.35
CA TYR A 174 6.06 11.89 19.28
C TYR A 174 5.80 13.14 20.10
N LEU A 175 4.55 13.61 20.11
CA LEU A 175 4.10 14.74 20.91
C LEU A 175 3.03 14.27 21.89
N GLU A 176 3.12 14.73 23.14
CA GLU A 176 2.07 14.48 24.15
C GLU A 176 0.76 15.18 23.77
N ASP A 177 0.86 16.37 23.17
CA ASP A 177 -0.28 17.11 22.63
C ASP A 177 -0.50 16.70 21.16
N THR A 178 -1.51 15.87 20.93
CA THR A 178 -1.88 15.34 19.61
C THR A 178 -2.38 16.42 18.65
N ASP A 179 -2.84 17.57 19.16
CA ASP A 179 -3.36 18.66 18.34
C ASP A 179 -2.25 19.59 17.83
N ARG A 180 -1.08 19.57 18.49
CA ARG A 180 0.07 20.37 18.09
C ARG A 180 0.83 19.71 16.95
N LEU A 181 1.19 20.50 15.94
CA LEU A 181 2.12 20.07 14.89
C LEU A 181 3.58 20.14 15.40
N PRO A 182 4.44 19.15 15.10
CA PRO A 182 5.85 19.24 15.44
C PRO A 182 6.52 20.40 14.71
N SER A 183 7.42 21.08 15.43
CA SER A 183 8.24 22.16 14.90
C SER A 183 9.41 21.63 14.05
N PHE A 184 10.02 22.52 13.25
CA PHE A 184 11.20 22.19 12.45
C PHE A 184 12.34 21.61 13.32
N ASP A 185 12.59 22.22 14.48
CA ASP A 185 13.69 21.79 15.37
C ASP A 185 13.42 20.41 15.98
N GLU A 186 12.16 20.07 16.27
CA GLU A 186 11.77 18.74 16.76
C GLU A 186 11.93 17.67 15.68
N TYR A 187 11.56 17.97 14.42
CA TYR A 187 11.86 17.08 13.29
C TYR A 187 13.37 16.91 13.11
N LEU A 188 14.15 17.97 13.25
CA LEU A 188 15.60 17.92 13.10
C LEU A 188 16.25 17.13 14.23
N GLU A 189 15.83 17.33 15.48
CA GLU A 189 16.30 16.57 16.64
C GLU A 189 16.02 15.08 16.47
N GLU A 190 14.79 14.74 16.13
CA GLU A 190 14.40 13.35 15.90
C GLU A 190 15.16 12.76 14.71
N THR A 191 15.39 13.53 13.64
CA THR A 191 16.22 13.11 12.50
C THR A 191 17.63 12.76 12.93
N MET A 192 18.27 13.56 13.80
CA MET A 192 19.62 13.30 14.30
C MET A 192 19.72 11.97 15.08
N ARG A 193 18.63 11.54 15.73
CA ARG A 193 18.58 10.23 16.41
C ARG A 193 18.65 9.07 15.42
N HIS A 194 18.09 9.26 14.21
CA HIS A 194 17.98 8.23 13.18
C HIS A 194 19.05 8.30 12.07
N THR A 195 19.72 9.44 11.85
CA THR A 195 20.71 9.59 10.75
C THR A 195 21.91 8.64 10.87
N SER A 196 22.24 8.19 12.08
CA SER A 196 23.28 7.19 12.29
C SER A 196 22.87 5.78 11.84
N LEU A 197 21.58 5.47 11.89
CA LEU A 197 21.00 4.16 11.61
C LEU A 197 20.51 4.06 10.16
N ALA A 198 19.88 5.12 9.65
CA ALA A 198 19.28 5.17 8.33
C ALA A 198 20.15 5.89 7.30
N LYS A 199 20.10 5.46 6.04
CA LYS A 199 20.77 6.11 4.89
C LYS A 199 19.84 7.00 4.10
N VAL A 200 18.55 6.68 4.11
CA VAL A 200 17.51 7.55 3.57
C VAL A 200 16.51 7.83 4.68
N VAL A 201 16.27 9.11 4.94
CA VAL A 201 15.37 9.58 5.99
C VAL A 201 14.25 10.34 5.31
N LEU A 202 13.00 10.14 5.71
CA LEU A 202 11.84 10.79 5.11
C LEU A 202 10.98 11.45 6.19
N TRP A 203 10.63 12.71 5.96
CA TRP A 203 9.63 13.44 6.75
C TRP A 203 8.27 13.33 6.07
N PRO A 204 7.17 13.21 6.84
CA PRO A 204 5.82 13.08 6.29
C PRO A 204 5.37 14.35 5.58
N GLU A 205 4.26 14.24 4.84
CA GLU A 205 3.74 15.35 4.02
C GLU A 205 3.46 16.60 4.87
N GLY A 206 3.99 17.74 4.42
CA GLY A 206 3.74 19.02 5.10
C GLY A 206 4.36 19.11 6.50
N ALA A 207 5.44 18.36 6.75
CA ALA A 207 6.16 18.38 8.04
C ALA A 207 6.57 19.80 8.46
N VAL A 208 7.00 20.62 7.49
CA VAL A 208 7.46 21.99 7.77
C VAL A 208 6.84 23.01 6.83
N ARG A 209 6.75 24.27 7.26
CA ARG A 209 6.18 25.36 6.48
C ARG A 209 7.17 26.52 6.39
N PHE A 210 7.38 27.00 5.17
CA PHE A 210 8.27 28.12 4.86
C PHE A 210 7.44 29.32 4.40
N GLU A 211 7.57 30.42 5.14
CA GLU A 211 6.94 31.70 4.81
C GLU A 211 7.81 32.54 3.88
N SER A 212 9.13 32.29 3.85
CA SER A 212 10.08 33.01 3.01
C SER A 212 11.16 32.07 2.45
N GLU A 213 11.71 32.44 1.29
CA GLU A 213 12.86 31.73 0.69
C GLU A 213 14.08 31.75 1.63
N SER A 214 14.27 32.83 2.40
CA SER A 214 15.36 32.90 3.39
C SER A 214 15.22 31.84 4.48
N SER A 215 14.00 31.62 4.99
CA SER A 215 13.72 30.58 6.00
C SER A 215 13.93 29.17 5.43
N LYS A 216 13.56 28.96 4.16
CA LYS A 216 13.80 27.71 3.43
C LYS A 216 15.30 27.44 3.28
N GLN A 217 16.09 28.43 2.88
CA GLN A 217 17.54 28.29 2.73
C GLN A 217 18.24 28.03 4.07
N GLU A 218 17.82 28.68 5.15
CA GLU A 218 18.34 28.41 6.50
C GLU A 218 18.05 26.96 6.91
N ALA A 219 16.82 26.49 6.71
CA ALA A 219 16.42 25.11 6.97
C ALA A 219 17.22 24.11 6.14
N ILE A 220 17.43 24.37 4.85
CA ILE A 220 18.27 23.55 3.97
C ILE A 220 19.68 23.41 4.53
N ASN A 221 20.29 24.53 4.94
CA ASN A 221 21.65 24.53 5.49
C ASN A 221 21.73 23.73 6.80
N LYS A 222 20.73 23.87 7.68
CA LYS A 222 20.63 23.10 8.93
C LYS A 222 20.47 21.61 8.67
N VAL A 223 19.60 21.21 7.74
CA VAL A 223 19.39 19.80 7.38
C VAL A 223 20.65 19.21 6.73
N ALA A 224 21.26 19.92 5.78
CA ALA A 224 22.49 19.49 5.10
C ALA A 224 23.66 19.29 6.08
N HIS A 225 23.78 20.15 7.09
CA HIS A 225 24.79 20.02 8.15
C HIS A 225 24.60 18.73 8.97
N ASN A 226 23.36 18.32 9.21
CA ASN A 226 22.99 17.17 10.05
C ASN A 226 22.79 15.86 9.28
N ALA A 227 22.92 15.88 7.95
CA ALA A 227 22.67 14.71 7.10
C ALA A 227 23.61 13.52 7.38
N ALA A 228 24.81 13.73 7.96
CA ALA A 228 25.75 12.68 8.38
C ALA A 228 26.08 11.59 7.32
N GLY A 229 25.89 11.89 6.03
CA GLY A 229 26.08 10.96 4.91
C GLY A 229 24.81 10.25 4.44
N SER A 230 23.68 10.51 5.10
CA SER A 230 22.34 10.10 4.70
C SER A 230 21.71 11.17 3.78
N VAL A 231 20.64 10.79 3.08
CA VAL A 231 19.80 11.71 2.31
C VAL A 231 18.50 11.91 3.07
N ILE A 232 18.12 13.16 3.30
CA ILE A 232 16.93 13.52 4.05
C ILE A 232 15.90 14.11 3.09
N GLY A 233 14.79 13.41 2.91
CA GLY A 233 13.60 13.88 2.23
C GLY A 233 12.75 14.74 3.17
N VAL A 234 12.79 16.05 2.98
CA VAL A 234 12.01 17.02 3.77
C VAL A 234 10.78 17.41 2.96
N SER A 235 9.58 17.01 3.39
CA SER A 235 8.34 17.53 2.82
C SER A 235 7.91 18.82 3.50
N PHE A 236 7.44 19.77 2.69
CA PHE A 236 7.18 21.13 3.14
C PHE A 236 6.04 21.81 2.40
N TYR A 237 5.48 22.84 3.04
CA TYR A 237 4.65 23.85 2.40
C TYR A 237 5.46 25.13 2.20
N GLU A 238 5.36 25.73 1.03
CA GLU A 238 6.05 26.99 0.72
C GLU A 238 5.05 28.01 0.18
N ARG A 239 5.10 29.23 0.71
CA ARG A 239 4.28 30.34 0.21
C ARG A 239 4.81 30.83 -1.13
N MET A 240 3.94 31.00 -2.12
CA MET A 240 4.36 31.55 -3.42
C MET A 240 4.45 33.09 -3.36
N ASN A 241 5.67 33.62 -3.50
CA ASN A 241 5.92 35.07 -3.59
C ASN A 241 5.67 35.61 -5.00
N ASP A 242 4.57 35.21 -5.64
CA ASP A 242 4.24 35.73 -6.97
C ASP A 242 3.47 37.06 -6.84
N THR A 243 3.89 38.06 -7.62
CA THR A 243 3.29 39.41 -7.66
C THR A 243 1.91 39.43 -8.31
N THR A 244 1.49 38.31 -8.88
CA THR A 244 0.14 38.12 -9.41
C THR A 244 -0.87 37.96 -8.26
N ALA A 245 -2.18 38.08 -8.55
CA ALA A 245 -3.29 38.05 -7.57
C ALA A 245 -3.45 36.73 -6.76
N GLN A 246 -2.41 35.89 -6.69
CA GLN A 246 -2.34 34.61 -5.97
C GLN A 246 -1.33 34.59 -4.82
N SER A 247 -0.94 35.75 -4.28
CA SER A 247 0.12 35.93 -3.27
C SER A 247 -0.05 35.14 -1.95
N ASP A 248 -1.23 34.60 -1.68
CA ASP A 248 -1.54 33.88 -0.44
C ASP A 248 -1.64 32.36 -0.62
N LYS A 249 -1.30 31.83 -1.80
CA LYS A 249 -1.32 30.39 -2.05
C LYS A 249 0.01 29.71 -1.71
N TYR A 250 -0.11 28.46 -1.27
CA TYR A 250 1.02 27.60 -0.97
C TYR A 250 1.30 26.62 -2.12
N ARG A 251 2.49 26.05 -2.13
CA ARG A 251 2.81 24.83 -2.87
C ARG A 251 3.27 23.77 -1.89
N ASN A 252 2.91 22.52 -2.16
CA ASN A 252 3.30 21.37 -1.38
C ASN A 252 4.45 20.66 -2.12
N GLY A 253 5.57 20.48 -1.45
CA GLY A 253 6.77 19.92 -2.04
C GLY A 253 7.52 18.96 -1.14
N ILE A 254 8.52 18.32 -1.73
CA ILE A 254 9.54 17.53 -1.05
C ILE A 254 10.89 17.87 -1.68
N MET A 255 11.89 18.09 -0.83
CA MET A 255 13.27 18.26 -1.25
C MET A 255 14.12 17.14 -0.66
N LEU A 256 15.00 16.56 -1.49
CA LEU A 256 16.02 15.61 -1.05
C LEU A 256 17.29 16.39 -0.77
N ILE A 257 17.70 16.40 0.49
CA ILE A 257 18.86 17.14 0.97
C ILE A 257 19.93 16.15 1.37
N ASP A 258 21.13 16.30 0.80
CA ASP A 258 22.33 15.62 1.25
C ASP A 258 23.30 16.63 1.90
N ARG A 259 24.54 16.20 2.17
CA ARG A 259 25.58 17.09 2.72
C ARG A 259 25.93 18.27 1.79
N ASN A 260 25.69 18.14 0.49
CA ASN A 260 26.01 19.16 -0.52
C ASN A 260 24.84 20.11 -0.78
N GLY A 261 23.68 19.91 -0.14
CA GLY A 261 22.49 20.74 -0.28
C GLY A 261 21.33 19.99 -0.95
N VAL A 262 20.45 20.74 -1.63
CA VAL A 262 19.28 20.18 -2.32
C VAL A 262 19.73 19.46 -3.59
N GLN A 263 19.37 18.19 -3.71
CA GLN A 263 19.69 17.34 -4.86
C GLN A 263 18.50 17.11 -5.79
N LEU A 264 17.30 17.07 -5.24
CA LEU A 264 16.05 16.92 -5.97
C LEU A 264 14.97 17.73 -5.27
N GLU A 265 14.12 18.40 -6.05
CA GLU A 265 12.92 19.05 -5.57
C GLU A 265 11.72 18.58 -6.40
N TYR A 266 10.66 18.15 -5.72
CA TYR A 266 9.42 17.72 -6.33
C TYR A 266 8.26 18.47 -5.70
N PHE A 267 7.28 18.86 -6.52
CA PHE A 267 6.06 19.51 -6.05
C PHE A 267 4.85 18.68 -6.44
N LYS A 268 3.87 18.63 -5.54
CA LYS A 268 2.63 17.86 -5.68
C LYS A 268 1.87 18.26 -6.94
N ARG A 269 1.45 17.26 -7.72
CA ARG A 269 0.80 17.47 -9.02
C ARG A 269 -0.71 17.36 -8.94
N HIS A 270 -1.20 16.43 -8.13
CA HIS A 270 -2.61 16.17 -7.93
C HIS A 270 -3.01 16.61 -6.52
N LEU A 271 -3.61 17.79 -6.44
CA LEU A 271 -4.11 18.32 -5.19
C LEU A 271 -5.39 17.60 -4.76
N VAL A 272 -5.55 17.37 -3.46
CA VAL A 272 -6.81 16.90 -2.89
C VAL A 272 -7.89 17.93 -3.18
N PRO A 273 -8.98 17.55 -3.87
CA PRO A 273 -10.06 18.48 -4.17
C PRO A 273 -10.60 19.17 -2.91
N TYR A 274 -10.81 20.48 -2.98
CA TYR A 274 -11.34 21.36 -1.93
C TYR A 274 -10.44 21.62 -0.73
N VAL A 275 -9.75 20.61 -0.23
CA VAL A 275 -8.86 20.76 0.91
C VAL A 275 -7.61 21.53 0.48
N GLU A 276 -7.01 21.11 -0.61
CA GLU A 276 -5.76 21.69 -1.10
C GLU A 276 -6.03 22.66 -2.25
N SER A 277 -6.99 22.39 -3.13
CA SER A 277 -7.20 23.19 -4.34
C SER A 277 -7.54 24.67 -4.10
N SER A 278 -8.06 25.04 -2.92
CA SER A 278 -8.33 26.44 -2.57
C SER A 278 -7.10 27.16 -2.02
N ALA A 279 -6.23 26.45 -1.30
CA ALA A 279 -5.10 27.03 -0.59
C ALA A 279 -3.75 26.78 -1.31
N MET A 280 -3.71 25.86 -2.27
CA MET A 280 -2.50 25.37 -2.91
C MET A 280 -2.53 25.45 -4.44
N VAL A 281 -1.35 25.45 -5.04
CA VAL A 281 -1.15 25.42 -6.50
C VAL A 281 -0.57 24.08 -6.92
N ALA A 282 -1.21 23.45 -7.91
CA ALA A 282 -0.77 22.18 -8.49
C ALA A 282 0.44 22.39 -9.39
N TYR A 283 1.43 21.51 -9.29
CA TYR A 283 2.61 21.54 -10.16
C TYR A 283 2.44 20.63 -11.39
N LYS A 284 3.09 20.98 -12.51
CA LYS A 284 2.95 20.26 -13.78
C LYS A 284 4.18 19.46 -14.18
N ALA A 285 5.36 19.76 -13.63
CA ALA A 285 6.57 19.07 -14.06
C ALA A 285 6.52 17.59 -13.69
N ALA A 286 7.17 16.79 -14.53
CA ALA A 286 7.40 15.38 -14.25
C ALA A 286 8.28 15.20 -13.01
N PRO A 287 8.13 14.08 -12.27
CA PRO A 287 9.09 13.73 -11.23
C PRO A 287 10.50 13.57 -11.81
N GLY A 288 11.51 14.03 -11.07
CA GLY A 288 12.92 13.83 -11.40
C GLY A 288 13.50 12.56 -10.76
N LEU A 289 14.74 12.24 -11.15
CA LEU A 289 15.54 11.17 -10.55
C LEU A 289 16.78 11.77 -9.89
N PHE A 290 17.14 11.22 -8.73
CA PHE A 290 18.38 11.55 -8.03
C PHE A 290 19.21 10.29 -7.79
N ASP A 291 20.50 10.37 -8.10
CA ASP A 291 21.41 9.24 -8.04
C ASP A 291 22.22 9.27 -6.75
N TYR A 292 21.69 8.60 -5.73
CA TYR A 292 22.34 8.52 -4.43
C TYR A 292 23.49 7.51 -4.43
N LYS A 293 24.69 7.96 -4.08
CA LYS A 293 25.88 7.10 -3.97
C LYS A 293 25.92 6.41 -2.60
N LEU A 294 25.23 5.27 -2.49
CA LEU A 294 25.25 4.41 -1.32
C LEU A 294 26.62 3.75 -1.14
N ILE A 295 27.21 3.88 0.05
CA ILE A 295 28.46 3.20 0.39
C ILE A 295 28.14 1.79 0.86
N THR A 296 28.53 0.77 0.09
CA THR A 296 28.27 -0.65 0.42
C THR A 296 29.38 -1.26 1.25
N LYS A 297 30.63 -0.85 1.02
CA LYS A 297 31.80 -1.41 1.71
C LYS A 297 32.76 -0.33 2.19
N ARG A 298 33.20 -0.45 3.44
CA ARG A 298 34.26 0.38 4.03
C ARG A 298 35.47 -0.47 4.39
N ASN A 299 36.67 0.09 4.27
CA ASN A 299 37.88 -0.55 4.75
C ASN A 299 37.99 -0.45 6.28
N SER A 300 39.01 -1.08 6.86
CA SER A 300 39.32 -1.02 8.30
C SER A 300 39.58 0.39 8.84
N ARG A 301 39.83 1.38 7.96
CA ARG A 301 40.02 2.80 8.30
C ARG A 301 38.74 3.63 8.10
N GLY A 302 37.61 2.99 7.79
CA GLY A 302 36.33 3.66 7.54
C GLY A 302 36.20 4.36 6.19
N LYS A 303 37.21 4.28 5.31
CA LYS A 303 37.13 4.84 3.95
C LYS A 303 36.26 3.93 3.09
N ALA A 304 35.34 4.53 2.33
CA ALA A 304 34.54 3.81 1.35
C ALA A 304 35.45 3.19 0.28
N ILE A 305 35.28 1.89 0.03
CA ILE A 305 35.95 1.15 -1.04
C ILE A 305 35.00 0.97 -2.23
N GLU A 306 33.73 0.73 -1.92
CA GLU A 306 32.73 0.33 -2.89
C GLU A 306 31.49 1.19 -2.71
N HIS A 307 30.96 1.64 -3.84
CA HIS A 307 29.81 2.50 -3.93
C HIS A 307 28.83 1.92 -4.93
N ARG A 308 27.55 2.08 -4.62
CA ARG A 308 26.42 1.71 -5.43
C ARG A 308 25.59 2.95 -5.69
N THR A 309 25.18 3.18 -6.92
CA THR A 309 24.17 4.21 -7.20
C THR A 309 22.79 3.63 -6.95
N VAL A 310 21.99 4.33 -6.16
CA VAL A 310 20.57 4.05 -5.90
C VAL A 310 19.79 5.22 -6.48
N SER A 311 18.97 4.97 -7.49
CA SER A 311 18.13 6.00 -8.09
C SER A 311 16.88 6.22 -7.25
N ILE A 312 16.70 7.44 -6.75
CA ILE A 312 15.62 7.84 -5.87
C ILE A 312 14.72 8.83 -6.63
N THR A 313 13.41 8.63 -6.51
CA THR A 313 12.40 9.62 -6.93
C THR A 313 11.43 9.90 -5.79
N ALA A 314 10.55 10.88 -5.96
CA ALA A 314 9.55 11.23 -4.98
C ALA A 314 8.19 11.52 -5.63
N SER A 315 7.13 11.29 -4.87
CA SER A 315 5.74 11.62 -5.22
C SER A 315 4.96 11.80 -3.92
N ILE A 316 3.92 12.65 -3.90
CA ILE A 316 3.28 13.06 -2.64
C ILE A 316 1.83 12.60 -2.61
N CYS A 317 1.47 11.77 -1.62
CA CYS A 317 0.09 11.47 -1.26
C CYS A 317 -0.80 11.09 -2.46
N LEU A 318 -1.81 11.90 -2.79
CA LEU A 318 -2.80 11.64 -3.85
C LEU A 318 -2.18 11.41 -5.24
N ASP A 319 -0.95 11.85 -5.49
CA ASP A 319 -0.23 11.56 -6.73
C ASP A 319 -0.14 10.05 -7.02
N PHE A 320 -0.14 9.19 -6.00
CA PHE A 320 -0.11 7.73 -6.19
C PHE A 320 -1.42 7.12 -6.69
N ALA A 321 -2.54 7.84 -6.58
CA ALA A 321 -3.82 7.38 -7.14
C ALA A 321 -3.87 7.47 -8.67
N HIS A 322 -2.90 8.14 -9.30
CA HIS A 322 -2.90 8.42 -10.73
C HIS A 322 -1.99 7.46 -11.50
N PRO A 323 -2.46 6.87 -12.63
CA PRO A 323 -1.73 5.81 -13.32
C PRO A 323 -0.49 6.27 -14.10
N LYS A 324 -0.33 7.59 -14.28
CA LYS A 324 0.73 8.18 -15.10
C LYS A 324 1.82 8.88 -14.30
N THR A 325 1.82 8.76 -12.97
CA THR A 325 2.71 9.55 -12.10
C THR A 325 4.18 9.36 -12.45
N PHE A 326 4.60 8.12 -12.76
CA PHE A 326 5.99 7.78 -13.08
C PHE A 326 6.26 7.48 -14.55
N GLY A 327 5.28 7.64 -15.44
CA GLY A 327 5.43 7.28 -16.86
C GLY A 327 6.44 8.14 -17.63
N SER A 328 6.81 9.31 -17.07
CA SER A 328 7.77 10.25 -17.66
C SER A 328 9.21 10.06 -17.21
N LEU A 329 9.48 9.21 -16.21
CA LEU A 329 10.84 8.95 -15.75
C LEU A 329 11.67 8.33 -16.88
N GLU A 330 12.96 8.65 -16.97
CA GLU A 330 13.86 8.12 -18.02
C GLU A 330 14.26 6.66 -17.77
N ARG A 331 14.30 6.24 -16.51
CA ARG A 331 14.59 4.88 -16.08
C ARG A 331 13.78 4.55 -14.83
N ARG A 332 13.77 3.27 -14.47
CA ARG A 332 13.16 2.78 -13.24
C ARG A 332 13.91 3.35 -12.03
N PRO A 333 13.22 3.98 -11.05
CA PRO A 333 13.84 4.31 -9.78
C PRO A 333 14.00 3.04 -8.94
N ASP A 334 15.06 2.95 -8.15
CA ASP A 334 15.25 1.86 -7.18
C ASP A 334 14.33 2.07 -5.97
N LEU A 335 14.19 3.33 -5.53
CA LEU A 335 13.38 3.72 -4.39
C LEU A 335 12.48 4.93 -4.72
N ILE A 336 11.20 4.81 -4.37
CA ILE A 336 10.22 5.89 -4.41
C ILE A 336 9.97 6.38 -2.99
N LEU A 337 10.17 7.67 -2.74
CA LEU A 337 9.83 8.32 -1.48
C LEU A 337 8.42 8.87 -1.54
N ALA A 338 7.59 8.47 -0.59
CA ALA A 338 6.16 8.75 -0.57
C ALA A 338 5.72 9.38 0.75
N PRO A 339 5.98 10.68 0.96
CA PRO A 339 5.39 11.41 2.06
C PRO A 339 3.87 11.48 1.88
N GLY A 340 3.14 11.19 2.95
CA GLY A 340 1.69 11.29 3.02
C GLY A 340 1.24 11.97 4.33
N LYS A 341 -0.01 12.42 4.33
CA LYS A 341 -0.72 12.87 5.54
C LYS A 341 -2.20 12.54 5.36
N THR A 342 -2.57 11.30 5.68
CA THR A 342 -3.97 10.86 5.60
C THR A 342 -4.74 11.23 6.86
N TRP A 343 -6.04 11.50 6.72
CA TRP A 343 -6.89 11.96 7.81
C TRP A 343 -7.71 10.84 8.47
N HIS A 344 -7.58 9.61 7.97
CA HIS A 344 -8.35 8.46 8.44
C HIS A 344 -7.61 7.15 8.08
N PRO A 345 -7.62 6.12 8.93
CA PRO A 345 -6.88 4.87 8.73
C PRO A 345 -7.29 4.14 7.46
N ASN A 346 -8.59 4.02 7.17
CA ASN A 346 -9.07 3.43 5.91
C ASN A 346 -8.60 4.19 4.67
N ILE A 347 -8.45 5.52 4.75
CA ILE A 347 -7.88 6.32 3.65
C ILE A 347 -6.38 6.04 3.59
N GLY A 348 -5.69 5.98 4.74
CA GLY A 348 -4.30 5.57 4.88
C GLY A 348 -4.01 4.22 4.21
N GLU A 349 -4.85 3.23 4.46
CA GLU A 349 -4.76 1.89 3.86
C GLU A 349 -4.98 1.91 2.36
N ALA A 350 -6.04 2.58 1.89
CA ALA A 350 -6.29 2.71 0.46
C ALA A 350 -5.13 3.43 -0.25
N MET A 351 -4.59 4.49 0.36
CA MET A 351 -3.46 5.25 -0.18
C MET A 351 -2.16 4.45 -0.18
N TRP A 352 -1.87 3.74 0.91
CA TRP A 352 -0.74 2.82 1.02
C TRP A 352 -0.77 1.78 -0.10
N GLU A 353 -1.94 1.19 -0.33
CA GLU A 353 -2.16 0.19 -1.36
C GLU A 353 -1.99 0.73 -2.78
N GLN A 354 -2.46 1.96 -3.03
CA GLN A 354 -2.21 2.64 -4.30
C GLN A 354 -0.71 2.91 -4.50
N ALA A 355 -0.03 3.39 -3.45
CA ALA A 355 1.39 3.68 -3.48
C ALA A 355 2.22 2.41 -3.77
N ARG A 356 1.91 1.31 -3.06
CA ARG A 356 2.47 -0.02 -3.30
C ARG A 356 2.22 -0.49 -4.73
N ALA A 357 0.99 -0.36 -5.23
CA ALA A 357 0.66 -0.76 -6.60
C ALA A 357 1.46 0.02 -7.65
N ARG A 358 1.64 1.35 -7.48
CA ARG A 358 2.48 2.15 -8.40
C ARG A 358 3.94 1.72 -8.36
N ALA A 359 4.46 1.32 -7.20
CA ALA A 359 5.83 0.85 -7.06
C ALA A 359 6.04 -0.51 -7.75
N GLU A 360 5.12 -1.46 -7.59
CA GLU A 360 5.15 -2.74 -8.31
C GLU A 360 5.05 -2.55 -9.83
N GLU A 361 4.20 -1.62 -10.26
CA GLU A 361 4.07 -1.25 -11.66
C GLU A 361 5.33 -0.66 -12.25
N THR A 362 6.15 0.08 -11.49
CA THR A 362 7.43 0.60 -11.96
C THR A 362 8.59 -0.37 -11.76
N GLY A 363 8.39 -1.43 -10.99
CA GLY A 363 9.47 -2.34 -10.59
C GLY A 363 10.33 -1.77 -9.46
N SER A 364 9.80 -0.85 -8.66
CA SER A 364 10.55 -0.10 -7.65
C SER A 364 10.16 -0.50 -6.23
N ALA A 365 11.05 -0.25 -5.28
CA ALA A 365 10.68 -0.20 -3.87
C ALA A 365 10.01 1.14 -3.54
N ILE A 366 9.17 1.16 -2.50
CA ILE A 366 8.55 2.38 -1.99
C ILE A 366 8.66 2.45 -0.48
N MET A 367 8.90 3.67 0.01
CA MET A 367 8.84 4.03 1.42
C MET A 367 7.70 5.03 1.62
N TRP A 368 6.68 4.64 2.36
CA TRP A 368 5.53 5.46 2.67
C TRP A 368 5.59 5.94 4.11
N CYS A 369 5.63 7.26 4.28
CA CYS A 369 5.75 7.94 5.57
C CYS A 369 4.56 8.88 5.76
N ASP A 370 3.59 8.45 6.55
CA ASP A 370 2.31 9.11 6.77
C ASP A 370 2.30 9.84 8.11
N GLY A 371 2.15 11.16 8.07
CA GLY A 371 2.08 12.04 9.24
C GLY A 371 0.67 12.29 9.75
N GLY A 372 -0.32 11.50 9.29
CA GLY A 372 -1.65 11.44 9.89
C GLY A 372 -1.62 10.83 11.30
N SER A 373 -2.52 11.26 12.19
CA SER A 373 -2.63 10.72 13.55
C SER A 373 -2.88 9.21 13.59
N GLU A 374 -3.52 8.68 12.55
CA GLU A 374 -3.77 7.25 12.32
C GLU A 374 -3.20 6.81 10.97
N GLY A 375 -2.18 7.54 10.50
CA GLY A 375 -1.52 7.30 9.22
C GLY A 375 -0.82 5.95 9.19
N ILE A 376 -0.91 5.26 8.07
CA ILE A 376 -0.21 3.98 7.87
C ILE A 376 1.20 4.28 7.40
N ASN A 377 2.19 3.63 7.97
CA ASN A 377 3.59 3.75 7.58
C ASN A 377 4.15 2.39 7.19
N GLY A 378 4.90 2.32 6.09
CA GLY A 378 5.38 1.04 5.59
C GLY A 378 6.39 1.11 4.46
N VAL A 379 6.92 -0.07 4.12
CA VAL A 379 7.79 -0.30 2.96
C VAL A 379 7.22 -1.43 2.11
N GLY A 380 7.36 -1.32 0.79
CA GLY A 380 6.71 -2.25 -0.12
C GLY A 380 7.15 -2.05 -1.57
N GLY A 381 6.39 -2.63 -2.49
CA GLY A 381 6.67 -2.54 -3.93
C GLY A 381 7.31 -3.82 -4.48
N TYR A 382 8.00 -3.67 -5.61
CA TYR A 382 8.59 -4.80 -6.33
C TYR A 382 9.63 -5.54 -5.47
N GLY A 383 9.54 -6.87 -5.44
CA GLY A 383 10.44 -7.72 -4.63
C GLY A 383 10.16 -7.69 -3.12
N MET A 384 9.17 -6.93 -2.64
CA MET A 384 8.83 -6.85 -1.21
C MET A 384 7.58 -7.64 -0.83
N GLY A 385 7.04 -8.42 -1.76
CA GLY A 385 5.85 -9.23 -1.52
C GLY A 385 4.61 -8.37 -1.29
N THR A 386 3.85 -8.69 -0.25
CA THR A 386 2.71 -7.85 0.19
C THR A 386 3.14 -6.55 0.89
N GLY A 387 4.44 -6.27 1.00
CA GLY A 387 4.96 -5.16 1.78
C GLY A 387 4.78 -5.38 3.29
N SER A 388 5.42 -4.52 4.07
CA SER A 388 5.30 -4.53 5.53
C SER A 388 4.76 -3.18 6.00
N ILE A 389 3.60 -3.22 6.66
CA ILE A 389 3.15 -2.11 7.50
C ILE A 389 4.04 -2.15 8.73
N VAL A 390 4.89 -1.14 8.88
CA VAL A 390 5.86 -1.06 9.97
C VAL A 390 5.19 -0.45 11.20
N ARG A 391 4.33 0.55 11.00
CA ARG A 391 3.62 1.25 12.08
C ARG A 391 2.33 1.88 11.57
N VAL A 392 1.35 2.00 12.47
CA VAL A 392 0.15 2.82 12.29
C VAL A 392 0.14 3.90 13.37
N GLY A 393 -0.11 5.15 12.98
CA GLY A 393 -0.14 6.30 13.88
C GLY A 393 1.23 6.96 14.13
N PRO A 394 1.34 7.80 15.18
CA PRO A 394 2.50 8.64 15.41
C PRO A 394 3.75 7.88 15.84
N GLY A 395 4.91 8.51 15.64
CA GLY A 395 6.21 8.01 16.11
C GLY A 395 7.13 7.58 14.97
N SER A 396 8.41 7.95 15.07
CA SER A 396 9.46 7.61 14.11
C SER A 396 9.83 6.12 14.13
N TRP A 397 10.21 5.59 12.98
CA TRP A 397 10.68 4.21 12.83
C TRP A 397 11.81 4.13 11.82
N ASP A 398 12.64 3.11 11.97
CA ASP A 398 13.68 2.72 11.03
C ASP A 398 13.46 1.27 10.55
N HIS A 399 13.80 1.00 9.29
CA HIS A 399 13.68 -0.32 8.68
C HIS A 399 14.74 -0.52 7.60
N THR A 400 15.35 -1.70 7.54
CA THR A 400 16.31 -2.01 6.48
C THR A 400 15.65 -2.91 5.44
N ILE A 401 15.70 -2.49 4.18
CA ILE A 401 15.19 -3.26 3.03
C ILE A 401 16.34 -3.85 2.20
N GLY A 402 16.12 -4.95 1.49
CA GLY A 402 17.06 -5.48 0.51
C GLY A 402 16.73 -4.98 -0.90
N LEU A 403 17.59 -4.12 -1.46
CA LEU A 403 17.47 -3.67 -2.86
C LEU A 403 18.22 -4.61 -3.79
N GLU A 404 17.60 -5.05 -4.88
CA GLU A 404 18.19 -5.99 -5.83
C GLU A 404 19.46 -5.43 -6.52
N VAL A 405 20.56 -6.20 -6.48
CA VAL A 405 21.89 -5.83 -6.98
C VAL A 405 21.90 -5.76 -8.50
N GLU A 406 21.20 -6.65 -9.18
CA GLU A 406 21.15 -6.69 -10.64
C GLU A 406 19.77 -6.29 -11.14
N SER A 407 19.17 -5.28 -10.49
CA SER A 407 18.08 -4.55 -11.09
C SER A 407 18.57 -3.98 -12.42
N GLU A 408 18.42 -4.74 -13.50
CA GLU A 408 18.52 -4.22 -14.84
C GLU A 408 17.72 -2.92 -14.83
N GLU A 409 18.30 -1.82 -15.35
CA GLU A 409 17.60 -0.53 -15.46
C GLU A 409 16.31 -0.60 -16.31
N GLY A 410 15.98 -1.81 -16.79
CA GLY A 410 14.72 -2.23 -17.34
C GLY A 410 13.54 -1.78 -16.49
N ARG A 411 12.78 -0.87 -17.09
CA ARG A 411 11.40 -0.63 -16.68
C ARG A 411 10.60 -1.90 -16.90
N THR A 412 9.59 -2.10 -16.06
CA THR A 412 8.57 -3.11 -16.33
C THR A 412 7.89 -2.82 -17.69
N ALA A 413 7.19 -3.83 -18.23
CA ALA A 413 6.46 -3.62 -19.48
C ALA A 413 5.38 -2.52 -19.32
N TYR A 414 4.69 -2.45 -18.19
CA TYR A 414 3.73 -1.39 -17.92
C TYR A 414 4.38 0.00 -17.82
N ALA A 415 5.51 0.14 -17.10
CA ALA A 415 6.20 1.42 -16.99
C ALA A 415 6.83 1.88 -18.32
N TYR A 416 7.08 0.96 -19.24
CA TYR A 416 7.53 1.27 -20.59
C TYR A 416 6.36 1.66 -21.53
N ILE A 417 5.29 0.85 -21.52
CA ILE A 417 4.16 0.94 -22.46
C ILE A 417 3.17 2.03 -22.01
N GLY A 418 3.00 2.20 -20.71
CA GLY A 418 2.04 3.10 -20.10
C GLY A 418 0.60 2.59 -20.12
N PRO A 419 -0.31 3.31 -19.43
CA PRO A 419 -1.67 2.83 -19.20
C PRO A 419 -2.52 2.68 -20.47
N TRP A 420 -2.44 3.61 -21.41
CA TRP A 420 -3.30 3.55 -22.61
C TRP A 420 -2.96 2.38 -23.52
N LEU A 421 -1.68 2.12 -23.71
CA LEU A 421 -1.25 0.99 -24.52
C LEU A 421 -1.49 -0.35 -23.80
N SER A 422 -1.51 -0.39 -22.47
CA SER A 422 -1.94 -1.59 -21.71
C SER A 422 -3.39 -1.97 -22.02
N VAL A 423 -4.30 -0.98 -22.12
CA VAL A 423 -5.69 -1.21 -22.51
C VAL A 423 -5.77 -1.65 -23.98
N VAL A 424 -5.02 -1.02 -24.88
CA VAL A 424 -4.93 -1.48 -26.28
C VAL A 424 -4.48 -2.93 -26.34
N PHE A 425 -3.49 -3.34 -25.54
CA PHE A 425 -3.05 -4.72 -25.46
C PHE A 425 -4.16 -5.66 -24.96
N VAL A 426 -4.90 -5.27 -23.92
CA VAL A 426 -6.08 -6.03 -23.46
C VAL A 426 -7.10 -6.20 -24.59
N TRP A 427 -7.42 -5.13 -25.33
CA TRP A 427 -8.30 -5.21 -26.50
C TRP A 427 -7.73 -6.05 -27.65
N LEU A 428 -6.42 -6.05 -27.85
CA LEU A 428 -5.79 -6.88 -28.88
C LEU A 428 -5.85 -8.35 -28.49
N VAL A 429 -5.39 -8.72 -27.31
CA VAL A 429 -5.37 -10.12 -26.86
C VAL A 429 -6.77 -10.70 -26.82
N PHE A 430 -7.72 -9.96 -26.25
CA PHE A 430 -9.04 -10.48 -25.93
C PHE A 430 -10.13 -10.06 -26.94
N GLY A 431 -9.91 -8.99 -27.71
CA GLY A 431 -10.82 -8.53 -28.77
C GLY A 431 -10.44 -9.00 -30.18
N THR A 432 -9.36 -9.79 -30.32
CA THR A 432 -8.92 -10.35 -31.62
C THR A 432 -10.02 -11.08 -32.35
N GLU A 433 -11.01 -11.67 -31.68
CA GLU A 433 -12.06 -12.41 -32.37
C GLU A 433 -12.88 -11.53 -33.33
N LYS A 434 -13.28 -10.32 -32.90
CA LYS A 434 -14.02 -9.39 -33.76
C LYS A 434 -13.13 -8.80 -34.84
N VAL A 435 -11.88 -8.50 -34.52
CA VAL A 435 -10.89 -8.06 -35.50
C VAL A 435 -10.62 -9.14 -36.54
N PHE A 436 -10.54 -10.40 -36.12
CA PHE A 436 -10.34 -11.57 -36.97
C PHE A 436 -11.59 -11.86 -37.82
N GLU A 437 -12.79 -11.74 -37.25
CA GLU A 437 -14.06 -11.82 -37.97
C GLU A 437 -14.14 -10.74 -39.07
N LEU A 438 -13.78 -9.48 -38.74
CA LEU A 438 -13.71 -8.37 -39.68
C LEU A 438 -12.66 -8.61 -40.77
N CYS A 439 -11.47 -9.09 -40.41
CA CYS A 439 -10.40 -9.46 -41.34
C CYS A 439 -10.82 -10.60 -42.28
N ILE A 440 -11.49 -11.64 -41.76
CA ILE A 440 -12.04 -12.74 -42.57
C ILE A 440 -13.14 -12.24 -43.49
N ARG A 441 -14.05 -11.38 -43.01
CA ARG A 441 -15.11 -10.80 -43.85
C ARG A 441 -14.52 -9.97 -44.99
N LYS A 442 -13.52 -9.14 -44.68
CA LYS A 442 -12.76 -8.37 -45.68
C LYS A 442 -12.04 -9.28 -46.68
N ALA A 443 -11.35 -10.31 -46.21
CA ALA A 443 -10.66 -11.29 -47.07
C ALA A 443 -11.64 -12.08 -47.97
N ARG A 444 -12.87 -12.31 -47.50
CA ARG A 444 -13.95 -12.97 -48.26
C ARG A 444 -14.74 -12.00 -49.16
N GLY A 445 -14.32 -10.74 -49.28
CA GLY A 445 -15.01 -9.73 -50.09
C GLY A 445 -16.42 -9.39 -49.59
N LYS A 446 -16.76 -9.74 -48.34
CA LYS A 446 -18.04 -9.34 -47.74
C LYS A 446 -17.96 -7.87 -47.33
N PRO A 447 -19.05 -7.10 -47.49
CA PRO A 447 -19.08 -5.71 -47.02
C PRO A 447 -18.74 -5.69 -45.52
N VAL A 448 -17.70 -4.92 -45.20
CA VAL A 448 -17.30 -4.61 -43.83
C VAL A 448 -18.20 -3.47 -43.39
N PRO A 449 -18.88 -3.54 -42.23
CA PRO A 449 -19.59 -2.38 -41.70
C PRO A 449 -18.64 -1.20 -41.60
N ASP A 450 -19.07 0.00 -42.01
CA ASP A 450 -18.26 1.22 -41.99
C ASP A 450 -17.74 1.48 -40.58
N LEU A 451 -16.51 1.06 -40.32
CA LEU A 451 -15.84 1.37 -39.07
C LEU A 451 -15.50 2.86 -39.07
N PRO A 452 -15.71 3.56 -37.95
CA PRO A 452 -15.26 4.92 -37.80
C PRO A 452 -13.78 5.06 -38.20
N PRO A 453 -13.39 6.05 -39.03
CA PRO A 453 -12.02 6.20 -39.53
C PRO A 453 -10.95 6.24 -38.42
N TRP A 454 -11.32 6.69 -37.22
CA TRP A 454 -10.40 6.76 -36.09
C TRP A 454 -9.92 5.37 -35.63
N LEU A 455 -10.75 4.32 -35.69
CA LEU A 455 -10.38 2.96 -35.27
C LEU A 455 -9.28 2.35 -36.16
N LEU A 456 -9.30 2.67 -37.46
CA LEU A 456 -8.27 2.22 -38.41
C LEU A 456 -6.94 2.97 -38.23
N ASN A 457 -6.99 4.19 -37.70
CA ASN A 457 -5.81 5.04 -37.51
C ASN A 457 -5.09 4.80 -36.17
N VAL A 458 -5.73 4.17 -35.17
CA VAL A 458 -5.10 3.87 -33.87
C VAL A 458 -3.77 3.11 -34.02
N PRO A 459 -3.68 1.96 -34.73
CA PRO A 459 -2.42 1.23 -34.85
C PRO A 459 -1.33 2.03 -35.59
N LEU A 460 -1.71 2.89 -36.54
CA LEU A 460 -0.78 3.79 -37.23
C LEU A 460 -0.24 4.86 -36.28
N ASN A 461 -1.10 5.52 -35.51
CA ASN A 461 -0.70 6.51 -34.51
C ASN A 461 0.18 5.91 -33.41
N VAL A 462 -0.14 4.70 -32.95
CA VAL A 462 0.68 3.97 -31.96
C VAL A 462 2.07 3.68 -32.54
N ARG A 463 2.14 3.20 -33.78
CA ARG A 463 3.41 2.95 -34.47
C ARG A 463 4.21 4.24 -34.66
N GLU A 464 3.58 5.33 -35.07
CA GLU A 464 4.25 6.62 -35.28
C GLU A 464 4.74 7.22 -33.96
N THR A 465 3.95 7.14 -32.88
CA THR A 465 4.33 7.59 -31.54
C THR A 465 5.53 6.78 -31.03
N TYR A 466 5.51 5.46 -31.20
CA TYR A 466 6.63 4.59 -30.85
C TYR A 466 7.89 4.92 -31.64
N LEU A 467 7.77 5.15 -32.95
CA LEU A 467 8.91 5.53 -33.80
C LEU A 467 9.45 6.93 -33.51
N ALA A 468 8.58 7.90 -33.18
CA ALA A 468 9.00 9.24 -32.76
C ALA A 468 9.75 9.18 -31.43
N TYR A 469 9.24 8.42 -30.47
CA TYR A 469 9.91 8.17 -29.19
C TYR A 469 11.28 7.50 -29.37
N LYS A 470 11.34 6.43 -30.18
CA LYS A 470 12.60 5.73 -30.49
C LYS A 470 13.65 6.69 -31.08
N ARG A 471 13.24 7.55 -32.02
CA ARG A 471 14.12 8.59 -32.60
C ARG A 471 14.62 9.59 -31.56
N GLY A 472 13.75 10.04 -30.64
CA GLY A 472 14.13 10.93 -29.55
C GLY A 472 15.20 10.31 -28.63
N ARG A 473 15.09 8.99 -28.35
CA ARG A 473 16.09 8.28 -27.56
C ARG A 473 17.42 8.13 -28.28
N GLU A 474 17.39 7.81 -29.57
CA GLU A 474 18.61 7.73 -30.40
C GLU A 474 19.32 9.09 -30.47
N GLN A 475 18.58 10.18 -30.53
CA GLN A 475 19.13 11.55 -30.49
C GLN A 475 19.70 11.92 -29.11
N ALA A 476 19.00 11.60 -28.02
CA ALA A 476 19.50 11.84 -26.66
C ALA A 476 20.79 11.04 -26.39
N ALA A 477 20.83 9.78 -26.82
CA ALA A 477 22.02 8.94 -26.71
C ALA A 477 23.17 9.42 -27.62
N ALA A 478 22.86 9.97 -28.80
CA ALA A 478 23.87 10.56 -29.68
C ALA A 478 24.46 11.85 -29.09
N ASN A 479 23.63 12.69 -28.46
CA ASN A 479 24.05 13.95 -27.83
C ASN A 479 24.79 13.75 -26.50
N GLN A 480 24.62 12.61 -25.83
CA GLN A 480 25.31 12.28 -24.58
C GLN A 480 26.66 11.57 -24.80
N ARG A 481 27.09 11.30 -26.04
CA ARG A 481 28.50 10.92 -26.28
C ARG A 481 29.37 12.14 -25.99
N PRO A 482 30.19 12.14 -24.94
CA PRO A 482 31.17 13.19 -24.75
C PRO A 482 32.11 13.16 -25.95
N ASP A 483 32.46 14.32 -26.50
CA ASP A 483 33.54 14.47 -27.47
C ASP A 483 34.89 14.15 -26.80
N GLU A 484 35.10 12.86 -26.52
CA GLU A 484 36.33 12.31 -25.98
C GLU A 484 37.13 11.71 -27.14
N TYR A 485 37.46 12.49 -28.18
CA TYR A 485 38.51 12.13 -29.15
C TYR A 485 38.90 13.30 -30.06
N THR A 486 39.50 14.35 -29.50
CA THR A 486 40.38 15.27 -30.27
C THR A 486 41.38 16.00 -29.37
N SER A 487 42.32 15.26 -28.77
CA SER A 487 43.60 15.85 -28.39
C SER A 487 44.73 14.87 -28.70
N LEU A 488 45.21 14.90 -29.95
CA LEU A 488 46.54 14.42 -30.27
C LEU A 488 47.12 15.26 -31.42
N ASP A 489 48.29 15.82 -31.10
CA ASP A 489 49.31 16.38 -31.97
C ASP A 489 49.00 17.61 -32.84
N HIS A 490 49.48 18.77 -32.36
CA HIS A 490 50.46 19.53 -33.16
C HIS A 490 51.35 20.45 -32.31
N ASN A 491 52.60 20.00 -32.13
CA ASN A 491 53.75 20.83 -31.82
C ASN A 491 54.15 21.64 -33.06
N HIS A 492 54.24 22.98 -32.99
CA HIS A 492 55.47 23.75 -33.23
C HIS A 492 55.25 25.26 -33.45
N ARG A 493 56.23 26.01 -32.92
CA ARG A 493 56.80 27.31 -33.35
C ARG A 493 56.15 28.62 -32.88
N HIS A 494 56.81 29.16 -31.86
CA HIS A 494 57.49 30.46 -31.81
C HIS A 494 57.01 31.63 -32.70
N SER A 495 56.73 32.70 -31.95
CA SER A 495 57.16 34.10 -32.12
C SER A 495 56.14 35.11 -32.65
N PRO A 496 56.27 36.37 -32.18
CA PRO A 496 55.12 37.19 -31.83
C PRO A 496 54.97 38.37 -32.79
N THR A 497 54.05 39.27 -32.41
CA THR A 497 54.09 40.74 -32.57
C THR A 497 52.94 41.33 -33.42
N ILE A 498 52.36 42.41 -32.86
CA ILE A 498 51.86 43.64 -33.51
C ILE A 498 50.32 43.84 -33.64
N LEU A 499 49.85 44.80 -32.82
CA LEU A 499 48.77 45.81 -33.02
C LEU A 499 47.32 45.26 -33.10
N LYS A 500 46.26 45.94 -32.67
CA LYS A 500 45.98 47.29 -32.17
C LYS A 500 44.53 47.28 -31.67
N CYS A 501 44.22 48.06 -30.64
CA CYS A 501 43.12 49.04 -30.61
C CYS A 501 42.65 49.30 -29.17
N GLU A 502 42.47 50.60 -28.94
CA GLU A 502 42.28 51.34 -27.70
C GLU A 502 40.92 51.11 -27.02
N PRO A 503 40.79 51.51 -25.75
CA PRO A 503 39.53 51.89 -25.15
C PRO A 503 39.31 53.40 -25.28
N GLU A 504 38.13 53.81 -25.73
CA GLU A 504 37.70 55.21 -25.69
C GLU A 504 36.66 55.46 -24.60
N VAL A 505 36.78 56.67 -24.06
CA VAL A 505 36.27 57.22 -22.80
C VAL A 505 34.94 57.95 -23.04
N SER A 506 34.28 58.28 -21.91
CA SER A 506 33.37 59.43 -21.67
C SER A 506 31.89 59.07 -21.59
N ALA A 507 31.02 59.74 -20.81
CA ALA A 507 31.01 60.54 -19.58
C ALA A 507 29.60 61.17 -19.53
N HIS A 508 29.22 61.72 -18.36
CA HIS A 508 28.03 62.57 -18.09
C HIS A 508 26.71 61.83 -17.85
N SER A 509 25.82 62.24 -16.96
CA SER A 509 25.77 63.25 -15.88
C SER A 509 24.31 63.23 -15.44
N SER A 510 24.00 63.08 -14.16
CA SER A 510 23.04 63.98 -13.48
C SER A 510 22.87 63.60 -12.02
N THR A 511 23.00 64.65 -11.24
CA THR A 511 22.90 64.85 -9.80
C THR A 511 21.46 64.85 -9.29
N THR A 512 21.26 64.39 -8.06
CA THR A 512 20.42 65.06 -7.04
C THR A 512 20.74 64.47 -5.65
N ASP A 513 21.53 65.22 -4.87
CA ASP A 513 21.17 65.82 -3.56
C ASP A 513 20.03 65.15 -2.77
N LEU A 514 20.02 64.95 -1.44
CA LEU A 514 20.78 65.41 -0.27
C LEU A 514 20.29 64.53 0.90
N GLU A 515 21.15 64.08 1.82
CA GLU A 515 21.02 64.30 3.27
C GLU A 515 22.13 63.56 4.05
N GLU A 516 22.55 64.22 5.11
CA GLU A 516 23.80 64.12 5.88
C GLU A 516 23.82 63.00 6.96
N PRO A 517 24.98 62.79 7.62
CA PRO A 517 25.34 61.52 8.28
C PRO A 517 25.11 61.52 9.80
N VAL A 518 25.23 60.33 10.40
CA VAL A 518 25.55 60.17 11.82
C VAL A 518 26.78 59.27 11.94
N ASP A 519 27.83 59.86 12.52
CA ASP A 519 29.09 59.27 12.93
C ASP A 519 28.94 58.15 13.98
N GLY A 520 29.91 57.24 14.00
CA GLY A 520 30.06 56.28 15.09
C GLY A 520 31.20 55.28 14.89
N GLU A 521 32.43 55.75 15.05
CA GLU A 521 33.68 54.97 15.09
C GLU A 521 33.66 53.77 16.06
N ARG A 522 34.33 52.67 15.67
CA ARG A 522 35.49 52.03 16.36
C ARG A 522 35.86 50.76 15.60
N GLU A 523 37.04 50.70 14.98
CA GLU A 523 38.28 50.14 15.54
C GLU A 523 38.14 48.67 16.00
N LEU A 524 39.03 47.72 15.74
CA LEU A 524 40.32 47.60 15.05
C LEU A 524 40.71 46.12 15.28
N PHE A 525 41.09 45.33 14.27
CA PHE A 525 42.10 44.26 14.44
C PHE A 525 42.63 43.79 13.08
N LEU A 526 43.87 44.21 12.82
CA LEU A 526 44.83 43.77 11.79
C LEU A 526 45.34 42.34 12.11
N ARG A 527 45.40 41.39 11.18
CA ARG A 527 46.44 41.14 10.13
C ARG A 527 47.43 40.04 10.55
N ILE A 528 48.01 39.38 9.53
CA ILE A 528 49.21 38.51 9.46
C ILE A 528 48.84 37.01 9.37
N ASP A 529 49.38 36.18 8.47
CA ASP A 529 50.05 36.31 7.17
C ASP A 529 50.05 34.91 6.52
N ARG A 530 50.17 34.93 5.18
CA ARG A 530 50.76 33.94 4.24
C ARG A 530 51.46 32.69 4.80
N TYR A 531 51.23 31.55 4.12
CA TYR A 531 52.31 30.62 3.75
C TYR A 531 52.09 29.98 2.37
N ILE A 532 53.21 29.76 1.68
CA ILE A 532 53.45 29.49 0.25
C ILE A 532 53.77 28.00 -0.01
N ASP A 533 53.44 27.54 -1.22
CA ASP A 533 53.94 26.40 -2.04
C ASP A 533 54.26 25.02 -1.44
N ARG A 534 53.80 23.97 -2.14
CA ARG A 534 54.69 23.16 -3.01
C ARG A 534 53.97 22.07 -3.82
N ASP A 535 54.20 22.11 -5.13
CA ASP A 535 54.14 21.02 -6.10
C ASP A 535 55.03 19.82 -5.73
N TYR A 536 54.65 18.60 -6.17
CA TYR A 536 55.54 17.59 -6.78
C TYR A 536 54.72 16.36 -7.28
N PRO A 537 55.26 15.47 -8.14
CA PRO A 537 54.66 15.19 -9.44
C PRO A 537 54.26 13.71 -9.63
N ALA A 538 53.67 13.47 -10.80
CA ALA A 538 53.33 12.17 -11.37
C ALA A 538 54.46 11.12 -11.29
N ARG A 539 54.09 9.89 -10.93
CA ARG A 539 54.84 8.67 -11.27
C ARG A 539 53.97 7.74 -12.10
N VAL A 540 54.39 7.60 -13.35
CA VAL A 540 54.08 6.51 -14.27
C VAL A 540 54.73 5.24 -13.73
N LEU A 541 53.97 4.14 -13.68
CA LEU A 541 54.53 2.79 -13.62
C LEU A 541 53.56 1.85 -14.35
N ASP A 542 53.95 1.53 -15.58
CA ASP A 542 53.52 0.33 -16.30
C ASP A 542 53.85 -0.91 -15.47
N THR A 543 52.90 -1.83 -15.32
CA THR A 543 53.24 -3.24 -15.21
C THR A 543 52.11 -4.12 -15.72
N THR A 544 52.43 -4.85 -16.78
CA THR A 544 51.63 -5.83 -17.48
C THR A 544 51.60 -7.18 -16.71
N LEU A 545 50.45 -7.86 -16.78
CA LEU A 545 50.22 -9.32 -16.74
C LEU A 545 50.61 -10.13 -15.48
N CYS A 546 49.61 -10.80 -14.89
CA CYS A 546 49.45 -12.26 -15.02
C CYS A 546 48.22 -12.79 -14.24
N PHE A 547 47.36 -13.52 -14.95
CA PHE A 547 46.35 -14.42 -14.39
C PHE A 547 47.04 -15.57 -13.66
N THR A 548 46.68 -15.83 -12.41
CA THR A 548 46.70 -17.20 -11.84
C THR A 548 45.52 -17.40 -10.91
N SER A 549 44.78 -18.46 -11.20
CA SER A 549 43.67 -19.01 -10.44
C SER A 549 44.19 -19.81 -9.25
N HIS A 550 43.59 -19.61 -8.07
CA HIS A 550 43.68 -20.58 -6.97
C HIS A 550 42.32 -20.77 -6.27
N PRO A 551 42.00 -21.99 -5.82
CA PRO A 551 40.69 -22.38 -5.30
C PRO A 551 40.54 -22.04 -3.80
N PRO A 552 39.30 -22.01 -3.27
CA PRO A 552 39.04 -21.60 -1.90
C PRO A 552 39.28 -22.75 -0.92
N SER A 553 39.92 -22.43 0.21
CA SER A 553 39.98 -23.25 1.42
C SER A 553 38.83 -22.87 2.39
N PRO A 554 38.37 -23.82 3.23
CA PRO A 554 37.10 -23.70 3.95
C PRO A 554 37.19 -22.82 5.19
N SER A 555 36.09 -22.12 5.44
CA SER A 555 35.82 -21.17 6.51
C SER A 555 35.87 -21.80 7.90
N SER A 556 36.59 -21.12 8.80
CA SER A 556 36.57 -21.32 10.23
C SER A 556 35.29 -20.72 10.84
N SER A 557 34.54 -21.55 11.55
CA SER A 557 33.45 -21.18 12.44
C SER A 557 33.91 -20.20 13.52
N SER A 558 33.28 -19.03 13.60
CA SER A 558 33.35 -18.18 14.79
C SER A 558 31.93 -17.88 15.27
N SER A 559 31.58 -18.54 16.37
CA SER A 559 30.45 -18.28 17.25
C SER A 559 30.62 -16.92 17.90
N PHE A 560 29.63 -16.03 17.74
CA PHE A 560 29.56 -14.77 18.49
C PHE A 560 28.30 -14.70 19.35
N SER A 561 28.55 -14.24 20.57
CA SER A 561 27.72 -14.23 21.77
C SER A 561 26.61 -13.18 21.74
N LEU A 562 25.44 -13.57 22.26
CA LEU A 562 24.35 -12.68 22.66
C LEU A 562 24.83 -11.60 23.65
N PHE A 563 24.55 -10.34 23.33
CA PHE A 563 24.54 -9.24 24.30
C PHE A 563 23.09 -9.00 24.75
N SER A 564 22.88 -9.12 26.06
CA SER A 564 21.66 -8.72 26.76
C SER A 564 21.81 -7.25 27.21
N PRO A 565 20.81 -6.37 27.04
CA PRO A 565 20.91 -5.00 27.54
C PRO A 565 20.52 -4.90 29.01
N ASN A 566 21.33 -4.13 29.72
CA ASN A 566 21.19 -3.73 31.12
C ASN A 566 19.86 -3.00 31.39
N ASN A 567 19.11 -3.48 32.38
CA ASN A 567 18.14 -2.69 33.14
C ASN A 567 18.89 -1.60 33.92
N ARG A 568 18.61 -0.33 33.63
CA ARG A 568 18.98 0.80 34.49
C ARG A 568 17.70 1.48 34.95
N SER A 569 17.41 1.26 36.21
CA SER A 569 16.35 1.90 37.01
C SER A 569 16.65 3.38 37.21
N ASP A 570 15.75 4.24 36.76
CA ASP A 570 15.73 5.65 37.17
C ASP A 570 14.61 5.91 38.18
N ARG A 571 15.01 6.72 39.16
CA ARG A 571 14.32 7.09 40.39
C ARG A 571 13.09 7.94 40.11
N GLU A 572 11.99 7.55 40.73
CA GLU A 572 10.80 8.36 40.93
C GLU A 572 11.06 9.38 42.07
N LEU A 573 10.70 10.65 41.81
CA LEU A 573 10.69 11.76 42.76
C LEU A 573 9.26 11.93 43.28
N ASP A 574 9.12 11.77 44.60
CA ASP A 574 7.87 11.92 45.35
C ASP A 574 7.72 13.37 45.85
N PRO A 575 6.49 13.91 45.97
CA PRO A 575 6.23 14.78 47.11
C PRO A 575 4.91 14.46 47.85
N THR A 576 5.10 14.12 49.12
CA THR A 576 4.36 14.60 50.30
C THR A 576 2.85 14.33 50.42
N ALA A 577 2.48 13.44 51.36
CA ALA A 577 1.37 13.67 52.29
C ALA A 577 1.46 12.80 53.56
N ASN A 578 1.05 13.41 54.67
CA ASN A 578 1.17 12.96 56.06
C ASN A 578 0.30 11.74 56.45
N SER A 579 0.84 10.80 57.25
CA SER A 579 0.30 10.44 58.58
C SER A 579 1.02 9.26 59.25
N PRO A 580 0.94 9.12 60.59
CA PRO A 580 1.87 8.33 61.39
C PRO A 580 1.30 6.96 61.79
N GLY A 581 2.16 5.94 61.91
CA GLY A 581 1.71 4.69 62.52
C GLY A 581 2.67 3.50 62.50
N SER A 582 3.33 3.30 63.64
CA SER A 582 3.75 2.01 64.20
C SER A 582 5.08 1.36 63.79
N ARG A 583 5.84 1.08 64.84
CA ARG A 583 7.05 0.27 64.97
C ARG A 583 6.80 -1.22 64.72
N THR A 584 7.77 -1.90 64.09
CA THR A 584 8.37 -3.20 64.50
C THR A 584 9.55 -3.49 63.55
N LYS A 585 10.83 -3.37 63.94
CA LYS A 585 11.76 -4.37 64.55
C LYS A 585 11.86 -5.74 63.83
N GLY A 586 13.10 -6.07 63.41
CA GLY A 586 13.63 -7.41 63.06
C GLY A 586 14.35 -7.36 61.71
N GLY A 587 15.69 -7.38 61.59
CA GLY A 587 16.59 -8.53 61.84
C GLY A 587 16.44 -9.54 60.69
N GLY A 588 17.40 -9.92 59.85
CA GLY A 588 18.85 -10.02 59.93
C GLY A 588 19.25 -11.36 59.25
N LEU A 589 20.45 -11.43 58.67
CA LEU A 589 21.22 -12.62 58.21
C LEU A 589 20.97 -13.26 56.82
N LEU A 590 21.99 -13.07 55.95
CA LEU A 590 22.98 -14.06 55.49
C LEU A 590 22.52 -15.51 55.21
N GLY A 591 22.79 -15.98 53.98
CA GLY A 591 22.78 -17.41 53.65
C GLY A 591 23.27 -17.73 52.23
N SER A 592 24.60 -17.74 52.05
CA SER A 592 25.31 -18.29 50.88
C SER A 592 25.27 -19.82 50.87
N ILE A 593 24.84 -20.47 49.77
CA ILE A 593 25.21 -21.86 49.44
C ILE A 593 25.41 -22.00 47.92
N ARG A 594 26.68 -22.24 47.53
CA ARG A 594 27.10 -22.88 46.26
C ARG A 594 26.91 -24.40 46.35
N ARG A 595 26.50 -25.06 45.27
CA ARG A 595 27.22 -26.18 44.57
C ARG A 595 26.34 -26.90 43.51
N PRO A 596 26.94 -27.72 42.61
CA PRO A 596 26.55 -27.85 41.19
C PRO A 596 26.01 -29.25 40.80
N PHE A 597 25.36 -29.32 39.63
CA PHE A 597 25.06 -30.52 38.81
C PHE A 597 25.00 -30.03 37.35
N SER A 598 25.67 -30.50 36.31
CA SER A 598 26.18 -31.80 35.82
C SER A 598 25.14 -32.88 35.52
N SER A 599 24.65 -32.88 34.27
CA SER A 599 24.17 -34.05 33.50
C SER A 599 23.87 -33.60 32.06
N LYS A 600 24.69 -33.95 31.06
CA LYS A 600 24.52 -35.10 30.15
C LYS A 600 23.12 -35.18 29.51
N SER A 601 23.04 -34.74 28.25
CA SER A 601 21.94 -34.99 27.31
C SER A 601 22.23 -36.27 26.49
N PRO A 602 21.27 -37.20 26.32
CA PRO A 602 21.37 -38.27 25.35
C PRO A 602 20.67 -37.90 24.04
N SER A 603 21.36 -38.19 22.94
CA SER A 603 20.83 -38.28 21.58
C SER A 603 19.89 -39.47 21.46
N ILE A 604 18.68 -39.25 20.94
CA ILE A 604 17.78 -40.32 20.50
C ILE A 604 17.71 -40.28 18.98
N ASP A 605 18.23 -41.35 18.38
CA ASP A 605 17.98 -41.78 17.01
C ASP A 605 16.51 -42.20 16.86
N ASN A 606 15.81 -41.67 15.86
CA ASN A 606 14.57 -42.28 15.36
C ASN A 606 14.69 -42.52 13.86
N LYS A 607 14.90 -43.80 13.52
CA LYS A 607 14.60 -44.41 12.22
C LYS A 607 13.17 -44.94 12.26
N GLU A 608 12.31 -44.47 11.37
CA GLU A 608 11.07 -45.14 10.95
C GLU A 608 10.72 -44.60 9.55
N THR A 609 11.03 -45.31 8.46
CA THR A 609 10.26 -46.42 7.84
C THR A 609 8.86 -45.99 7.39
N THR A 610 8.76 -45.16 6.36
CA THR A 610 7.53 -44.89 5.62
C THR A 610 7.21 -46.04 4.65
N SER A 611 6.33 -46.94 5.07
CA SER A 611 5.71 -47.94 4.20
C SER A 611 4.62 -47.31 3.34
N HIS A 612 4.79 -47.38 2.02
CA HIS A 612 3.79 -47.05 1.02
C HIS A 612 2.53 -47.92 1.16
N THR A 613 1.38 -47.30 1.41
CA THR A 613 0.07 -47.91 1.17
C THR A 613 -0.51 -47.33 -0.12
N ARG A 614 -0.40 -48.10 -1.21
CA ARG A 614 -1.12 -47.88 -2.47
C ARG A 614 -2.60 -48.13 -2.26
N MET A 615 -3.45 -47.14 -2.51
CA MET A 615 -4.87 -47.38 -2.77
C MET A 615 -5.05 -47.77 -4.25
N PRO A 616 -5.81 -48.83 -4.58
CA PRO A 616 -6.09 -49.21 -5.96
C PRO A 616 -7.11 -48.25 -6.57
N ILE A 617 -6.70 -47.55 -7.63
CA ILE A 617 -7.57 -46.78 -8.50
C ILE A 617 -8.32 -47.77 -9.39
N HIS A 618 -9.60 -48.00 -9.10
CA HIS A 618 -10.53 -48.64 -10.03
C HIS A 618 -11.02 -47.61 -11.05
N THR A 619 -10.48 -47.65 -12.27
CA THR A 619 -11.08 -47.00 -13.44
C THR A 619 -12.18 -47.91 -13.99
N LYS A 620 -13.45 -47.54 -13.80
CA LYS A 620 -14.55 -48.02 -14.64
C LYS A 620 -15.18 -46.82 -15.36
N HIS A 621 -15.24 -46.96 -16.68
CA HIS A 621 -15.85 -46.04 -17.62
C HIS A 621 -17.33 -45.81 -17.34
N GLY A 622 -17.80 -44.64 -17.75
CA GLY A 622 -19.11 -44.08 -17.45
C GLY A 622 -20.28 -44.97 -17.83
N GLU A 623 -21.09 -45.25 -16.82
CA GLU A 623 -22.54 -45.42 -16.95
C GLU A 623 -23.18 -44.16 -16.37
N THR A 624 -23.94 -43.47 -17.20
CA THR A 624 -24.81 -42.36 -16.82
C THR A 624 -25.91 -42.89 -15.88
N LEU A 625 -25.99 -42.33 -14.67
CA LEU A 625 -27.16 -42.52 -13.80
C LEU A 625 -28.39 -41.90 -14.48
N ASP A 626 -29.28 -42.75 -14.98
CA ASP A 626 -30.66 -42.39 -15.30
C ASP A 626 -31.41 -42.21 -13.98
N TRP A 627 -31.74 -40.95 -13.65
CA TRP A 627 -32.67 -40.60 -12.60
C TRP A 627 -34.09 -40.72 -13.15
N GLU A 628 -34.54 -41.97 -13.33
CA GLU A 628 -35.93 -42.26 -13.65
C GLU A 628 -36.76 -41.96 -12.40
N TYR A 629 -37.57 -40.90 -12.46
CA TYR A 629 -38.52 -40.51 -11.43
C TYR A 629 -39.56 -41.63 -11.25
N SER A 630 -39.39 -42.46 -10.22
CA SER A 630 -40.49 -43.25 -9.69
C SER A 630 -41.40 -42.34 -8.87
N GLU A 631 -42.71 -42.35 -9.15
CA GLU A 631 -43.77 -41.55 -8.50
C GLU A 631 -43.98 -41.82 -6.99
N GLU A 632 -43.02 -42.44 -6.31
CA GLU A 632 -43.05 -42.59 -4.85
C GLU A 632 -42.30 -41.41 -4.22
N GLU A 633 -43.05 -40.40 -3.79
CA GLU A 633 -42.51 -39.32 -2.96
C GLU A 633 -41.76 -39.94 -1.76
N PRO A 634 -40.45 -39.66 -1.59
CA PRO A 634 -39.70 -40.21 -0.47
C PRO A 634 -40.33 -39.74 0.85
N ASN A 635 -40.88 -40.68 1.62
CA ASN A 635 -41.45 -40.38 2.93
C ASN A 635 -40.32 -39.99 3.90
N PHE A 636 -40.22 -38.68 4.17
CA PHE A 636 -39.27 -38.09 5.10
C PHE A 636 -39.74 -38.10 6.57
N GLU A 637 -40.90 -38.69 6.90
CA GLU A 637 -41.41 -38.74 8.29
C GLU A 637 -40.48 -39.47 9.27
N ASN A 638 -39.50 -40.23 8.78
CA ASN A 638 -38.48 -40.89 9.60
C ASN A 638 -37.05 -40.32 9.44
N TYR A 639 -36.86 -39.25 8.67
CA TYR A 639 -35.55 -38.57 8.54
C TYR A 639 -35.46 -37.42 9.56
N GLU A 640 -35.11 -37.75 10.79
CA GLU A 640 -34.77 -36.75 11.81
C GLU A 640 -33.29 -36.39 11.69
N TRP A 641 -32.97 -35.44 10.82
CA TRP A 641 -31.64 -34.83 10.83
C TRP A 641 -31.39 -34.20 12.22
N PHE A 642 -30.23 -34.49 12.82
CA PHE A 642 -29.72 -33.90 14.07
C PHE A 642 -30.25 -34.43 15.42
N LYS A 643 -30.86 -35.62 15.50
CA LYS A 643 -31.19 -36.21 16.82
C LYS A 643 -29.96 -36.67 17.61
N ASP A 644 -28.97 -37.21 16.92
CA ASP A 644 -27.72 -37.65 17.56
C ASP A 644 -26.70 -36.51 17.47
N ALA A 645 -26.44 -35.86 18.60
CA ALA A 645 -25.28 -34.98 18.73
C ALA A 645 -24.04 -35.76 18.26
N PRO A 646 -23.17 -35.18 17.40
CA PRO A 646 -21.99 -35.87 16.92
C PRO A 646 -21.24 -36.48 18.11
N PRO A 647 -20.83 -37.75 18.03
CA PRO A 647 -20.27 -38.48 19.16
C PRO A 647 -19.16 -37.64 19.76
N ARG A 648 -19.37 -37.20 21.01
CA ARG A 648 -18.44 -36.36 21.76
C ARG A 648 -17.08 -37.06 21.67
N GLN A 649 -16.11 -36.47 20.97
CA GLN A 649 -14.77 -37.02 20.88
C GLN A 649 -14.32 -37.32 22.32
N GLN A 650 -14.08 -38.59 22.60
CA GLN A 650 -13.63 -39.01 23.92
C GLN A 650 -12.34 -38.25 24.19
N THR A 651 -12.42 -37.30 25.12
CA THR A 651 -11.28 -36.51 25.53
C THR A 651 -10.24 -37.51 26.03
N PRO A 652 -9.02 -37.56 25.46
CA PRO A 652 -7.99 -38.49 25.91
C PRO A 652 -7.85 -38.37 27.43
N SER A 653 -7.86 -39.49 28.14
CA SER A 653 -7.94 -39.52 29.60
C SER A 653 -6.89 -38.57 30.19
N VAL A 654 -7.37 -37.49 30.78
CA VAL A 654 -6.53 -36.46 31.37
C VAL A 654 -5.70 -37.13 32.47
N ALA A 655 -4.38 -37.18 32.27
CA ALA A 655 -3.45 -37.56 33.31
C ALA A 655 -3.73 -36.71 34.57
N PRO A 656 -3.65 -37.27 35.79
CA PRO A 656 -4.02 -36.57 37.01
C PRO A 656 -3.32 -35.21 37.05
N ALA A 657 -4.12 -34.15 37.02
CA ALA A 657 -3.65 -32.78 37.00
C ALA A 657 -2.70 -32.59 38.19
N SER A 658 -1.41 -32.40 37.89
CA SER A 658 -0.48 -31.83 38.84
C SER A 658 -1.13 -30.54 39.35
N ILE A 659 -1.33 -30.45 40.67
CA ILE A 659 -1.88 -29.28 41.37
C ILE A 659 -1.28 -28.04 40.71
N ALA A 660 -2.08 -27.39 39.85
CA ALA A 660 -1.63 -26.28 39.05
C ALA A 660 -1.36 -25.14 40.04
N ASN A 661 -0.12 -24.64 40.04
CA ASN A 661 0.22 -23.45 40.81
C ASN A 661 -0.81 -22.37 40.48
N ASP A 662 -1.35 -21.71 41.51
CA ASP A 662 -2.33 -20.63 41.37
C ASP A 662 -1.89 -19.69 40.24
N TYR A 663 -2.72 -19.58 39.21
CA TYR A 663 -2.46 -18.74 38.05
C TYR A 663 -2.46 -17.28 38.51
N VAL A 664 -1.32 -16.61 38.39
CA VAL A 664 -1.17 -15.17 38.60
C VAL A 664 -1.12 -14.51 37.23
N PRO A 665 -2.15 -13.75 36.82
CA PRO A 665 -2.16 -13.08 35.51
C PRO A 665 -1.02 -12.07 35.41
N SER A 666 -0.49 -11.87 34.20
CA SER A 666 0.49 -10.80 33.96
C SER A 666 -0.15 -9.42 34.08
N GLN A 667 0.65 -8.41 34.43
CA GLN A 667 0.18 -7.02 34.53
C GLN A 667 -0.47 -6.52 33.22
N SER A 668 0.05 -6.94 32.06
CA SER A 668 -0.51 -6.61 30.75
C SER A 668 -1.94 -7.13 30.58
N VAL A 669 -2.24 -8.34 31.05
CA VAL A 669 -3.57 -8.95 31.00
C VAL A 669 -4.53 -8.20 31.91
N VAL A 670 -4.06 -7.75 33.08
CA VAL A 670 -4.87 -6.92 34.00
C VAL A 670 -5.25 -5.60 33.34
N GLU A 671 -4.28 -4.88 32.78
CA GLU A 671 -4.51 -3.60 32.11
C GLU A 671 -5.43 -3.73 30.89
N GLU A 672 -5.30 -4.81 30.14
CA GLU A 672 -6.16 -5.10 28.99
C GLU A 672 -7.61 -5.34 29.42
N ASN A 673 -7.84 -6.15 30.46
CA ASN A 673 -9.18 -6.35 31.04
C ASN A 673 -9.77 -5.03 31.55
N ASP A 674 -8.98 -4.18 32.21
CA ASP A 674 -9.43 -2.87 32.69
C ASP A 674 -9.84 -1.94 31.54
N ARG A 675 -9.11 -1.95 30.42
CA ARG A 675 -9.48 -1.21 29.21
C ARG A 675 -10.81 -1.70 28.63
N PHE A 676 -11.04 -3.01 28.57
CA PHE A 676 -12.32 -3.56 28.14
C PHE A 676 -13.46 -3.16 29.07
N ILE A 677 -13.26 -3.24 30.39
CA ILE A 677 -14.26 -2.82 31.37
C ILE A 677 -14.60 -1.33 31.19
N PHE A 678 -13.61 -0.47 30.98
CA PHE A 678 -13.82 0.95 30.71
C PHE A 678 -14.60 1.17 29.41
N ALA A 679 -14.20 0.53 28.31
CA ALA A 679 -14.89 0.64 27.03
C ALA A 679 -16.35 0.17 27.12
N LEU A 680 -16.59 -0.97 27.76
CA LEU A 680 -17.93 -1.56 27.95
C LEU A 680 -18.83 -0.68 28.83
N LYS A 681 -18.29 -0.04 29.88
CA LYS A 681 -19.06 0.91 30.70
C LYS A 681 -19.52 2.15 29.93
N ASN A 682 -18.72 2.60 28.98
CA ASN A 682 -19.02 3.81 28.20
C ASN A 682 -19.83 3.51 26.92
N ALA A 683 -19.80 2.27 26.43
CA ALA A 683 -20.46 1.84 25.19
C ALA A 683 -21.93 2.31 25.05
N PRO A 684 -22.83 2.15 26.04
CA PRO A 684 -24.22 2.62 25.90
C PRO A 684 -24.34 4.14 25.72
N ASN A 685 -23.49 4.91 26.40
CA ASN A 685 -23.49 6.37 26.31
C ASN A 685 -22.92 6.86 24.97
N VAL A 686 -21.87 6.20 24.47
CA VAL A 686 -21.31 6.48 23.13
C VAL A 686 -22.34 6.18 22.06
N LEU A 687 -23.02 5.02 22.12
CA LEU A 687 -24.12 4.67 21.21
C LEU A 687 -25.22 5.74 21.23
N TYR A 688 -25.68 6.14 22.41
CA TYR A 688 -26.71 7.17 22.56
C TYR A 688 -26.26 8.53 21.99
N THR A 689 -25.00 8.91 22.21
CA THR A 689 -24.43 10.15 21.69
C THR A 689 -24.33 10.12 20.16
N ARG A 690 -23.85 9.03 19.56
CA ARG A 690 -23.79 8.84 18.11
C ARG A 690 -25.18 8.85 17.49
N TYR A 691 -26.17 8.21 18.13
CA TYR A 691 -27.56 8.26 17.71
C TYR A 691 -28.11 9.70 17.76
N LYS A 692 -27.81 10.47 18.81
CA LYS A 692 -28.24 11.87 18.90
C LYS A 692 -27.61 12.76 17.82
N GLN A 693 -26.35 12.50 17.45
CA GLN A 693 -25.61 13.29 16.46
C GLN A 693 -25.97 12.93 15.02
N TYR A 694 -26.14 11.64 14.70
CA TYR A 694 -26.23 11.14 13.33
C TYR A 694 -27.50 10.30 13.08
N GLY A 695 -28.42 10.24 14.03
CA GLY A 695 -29.63 9.43 13.94
C GLY A 695 -29.32 7.94 13.80
N GLN A 696 -30.06 7.27 12.92
CA GLN A 696 -29.95 5.82 12.71
C GLN A 696 -28.63 5.40 12.06
N LEU A 697 -28.01 6.27 11.24
CA LEU A 697 -26.69 6.03 10.67
C LEU A 697 -25.59 6.02 11.75
N GLY A 698 -25.77 6.80 12.82
CA GLY A 698 -24.88 6.78 13.97
C GLY A 698 -24.88 5.43 14.69
N VAL A 699 -26.05 4.79 14.77
CA VAL A 699 -26.18 3.42 15.32
C VAL A 699 -25.46 2.41 14.43
N LEU A 700 -25.64 2.51 13.11
CA LEU A 700 -24.98 1.59 12.16
C LEU A 700 -23.45 1.70 12.21
N GLY A 701 -22.90 2.92 12.22
CA GLY A 701 -21.46 3.14 12.34
C GLY A 701 -20.91 2.61 13.68
N TRP A 702 -21.63 2.88 14.76
CA TRP A 702 -21.26 2.37 16.09
C TRP A 702 -21.30 0.84 16.17
N CYS A 703 -22.25 0.16 15.50
CA CYS A 703 -22.28 -1.30 15.45
C CYS A 703 -21.02 -1.90 14.81
N SER A 704 -20.39 -1.20 13.86
CA SER A 704 -19.11 -1.63 13.26
C SER A 704 -17.98 -1.57 14.28
N GLU A 705 -17.85 -0.44 14.99
CA GLU A 705 -16.85 -0.27 16.08
C GLU A 705 -17.09 -1.30 17.20
N PHE A 706 -18.36 -1.55 17.56
CA PHE A 706 -18.72 -2.52 18.60
C PHE A 706 -18.43 -3.97 18.17
N SER A 707 -18.55 -4.31 16.88
CA SER A 707 -18.17 -5.63 16.37
C SER A 707 -16.67 -5.90 16.56
N GLU A 708 -15.82 -4.89 16.35
CA GLU A 708 -14.37 -5.01 16.56
C GLU A 708 -14.03 -5.21 18.05
N LEU A 709 -14.71 -4.47 18.94
CA LEU A 709 -14.61 -4.68 20.39
C LEU A 709 -14.99 -6.12 20.79
N ILE A 710 -16.05 -6.68 20.19
CA ILE A 710 -16.46 -8.08 20.43
C ILE A 710 -15.37 -9.06 19.99
N ASP A 711 -14.74 -8.84 18.85
CA ASP A 711 -13.73 -9.75 18.31
C ASP A 711 -12.44 -9.72 19.14
N ASN A 712 -12.01 -8.56 19.61
CA ASN A 712 -10.89 -8.44 20.55
C ASN A 712 -11.22 -9.08 21.91
N LEU A 713 -12.44 -8.92 22.40
CA LEU A 713 -12.89 -9.54 23.64
C LEU A 713 -13.00 -11.07 23.52
N LYS A 714 -13.34 -11.58 22.33
CA LYS A 714 -13.31 -13.02 22.03
C LYS A 714 -11.91 -13.60 22.09
N GLN A 715 -10.95 -12.92 21.46
CA GLN A 715 -9.56 -13.33 21.48
C GLN A 715 -9.04 -13.44 22.92
N LEU A 716 -9.29 -12.41 23.75
CA LEU A 716 -8.93 -12.43 25.18
C LEU A 716 -9.52 -13.62 25.94
N GLY A 717 -10.77 -14.00 25.62
CA GLY A 717 -11.42 -15.17 26.22
C GLY A 717 -10.87 -16.50 25.72
N PHE A 718 -10.54 -16.63 24.43
CA PHE A 718 -9.90 -17.83 23.88
C PHE A 718 -8.50 -18.05 24.43
N ASP A 719 -7.78 -16.97 24.74
CA ASP A 719 -6.46 -17.03 25.38
C ASP A 719 -6.54 -17.40 26.87
N GLY A 720 -7.74 -17.54 27.44
CA GLY A 720 -7.96 -17.85 28.85
C GLY A 720 -7.65 -16.69 29.80
N ASN A 721 -7.51 -15.47 29.26
CA ASN A 721 -7.05 -14.28 29.98
C ASN A 721 -8.21 -13.34 30.38
N MET A 722 -9.46 -13.72 30.11
CA MET A 722 -10.63 -12.91 30.46
C MET A 722 -11.02 -13.06 31.94
N PHE A 723 -11.14 -11.93 32.64
CA PHE A 723 -11.61 -11.92 34.02
C PHE A 723 -13.14 -12.03 34.12
N LEU A 724 -13.61 -12.61 35.22
CA LEU A 724 -15.05 -12.68 35.52
C LEU A 724 -15.70 -11.30 35.55
N ALA A 725 -15.01 -10.29 36.09
CA ALA A 725 -15.49 -8.91 36.11
C ALA A 725 -15.71 -8.34 34.68
N THR A 726 -14.82 -8.66 33.75
CA THR A 726 -14.94 -8.26 32.34
C THR A 726 -16.13 -8.93 31.67
N ARG A 727 -16.32 -10.24 31.90
CA ARG A 727 -17.47 -11.01 31.43
C ARG A 727 -18.80 -10.46 31.97
N GLU A 728 -18.89 -10.22 33.27
CA GLU A 728 -20.07 -9.67 33.93
C GLU A 728 -20.40 -8.26 33.43
N GLN A 729 -19.39 -7.40 33.29
CA GLN A 729 -19.57 -6.06 32.74
C GLN A 729 -20.05 -6.10 31.29
N ALA A 730 -19.53 -7.02 30.47
CA ALA A 730 -19.96 -7.18 29.09
C ALA A 730 -21.43 -7.62 28.98
N LEU A 731 -21.86 -8.60 29.79
CA LEU A 731 -23.27 -9.02 29.88
C LEU A 731 -24.19 -7.87 30.35
N LYS A 732 -23.73 -7.10 31.35
CA LYS A 732 -24.46 -5.92 31.85
C LYS A 732 -24.61 -4.86 30.76
N THR A 733 -23.53 -4.54 30.05
CA THR A 733 -23.52 -3.58 28.94
C THR A 733 -24.45 -4.05 27.81
N SER A 734 -24.47 -5.34 27.46
CA SER A 734 -25.42 -5.89 26.50
C SER A 734 -26.88 -5.63 26.89
N ALA A 735 -27.24 -5.83 28.17
CA ALA A 735 -28.59 -5.53 28.66
C ALA A 735 -28.89 -4.02 28.68
N GLU A 736 -27.91 -3.17 28.98
CA GLU A 736 -28.07 -1.71 28.96
C GLU A 736 -28.29 -1.18 27.54
N ILE A 737 -27.56 -1.69 26.55
CA ILE A 737 -27.73 -1.33 25.13
C ILE A 737 -29.17 -1.63 24.66
N LEU A 738 -29.70 -2.81 24.96
CA LEU A 738 -31.07 -3.18 24.55
C LEU A 738 -32.15 -2.40 25.29
N ARG A 739 -31.86 -1.84 26.47
CA ARG A 739 -32.78 -0.97 27.23
C ARG A 739 -32.81 0.47 26.72
N LEU A 740 -31.86 0.88 25.87
CA LEU A 740 -31.86 2.21 25.28
C LEU A 740 -33.06 2.37 24.35
N ARG A 741 -33.92 3.35 24.66
CA ARG A 741 -35.05 3.71 23.79
C ARG A 741 -34.56 4.56 22.61
N LEU A 742 -33.98 3.90 21.61
CA LEU A 742 -33.57 4.53 20.35
C LEU A 742 -34.76 4.50 19.38
N ASP A 743 -35.23 5.66 18.90
CA ASP A 743 -36.26 5.74 17.84
C ASP A 743 -35.62 5.46 16.48
N VAL A 744 -35.38 4.18 16.19
CA VAL A 744 -34.81 3.67 14.94
C VAL A 744 -35.92 3.07 14.09
N ARG A 745 -36.33 3.78 13.04
CA ARG A 745 -37.39 3.36 12.11
C ARG A 745 -36.96 2.24 11.16
N MET A 746 -35.67 2.16 10.82
CA MET A 746 -35.17 1.10 9.95
C MET A 746 -34.96 -0.19 10.73
N GLN A 747 -35.89 -1.14 10.58
CA GLN A 747 -35.85 -2.45 11.26
C GLN A 747 -34.53 -3.22 11.05
N ILE A 748 -33.91 -3.09 9.86
CA ILE A 748 -32.61 -3.74 9.58
C ILE A 748 -31.49 -3.27 10.51
N ILE A 749 -31.53 -2.02 10.98
CA ILE A 749 -30.53 -1.48 11.91
C ILE A 749 -30.76 -2.05 13.32
N ILE A 750 -32.02 -2.19 13.75
CA ILE A 750 -32.38 -2.84 15.02
C ILE A 750 -31.95 -4.30 15.00
N MET A 751 -32.22 -5.01 13.90
CA MET A 751 -31.76 -6.39 13.72
C MET A 751 -30.24 -6.50 13.78
N TYR A 752 -29.53 -5.60 13.08
CA TYR A 752 -28.07 -5.61 13.09
C TYR A 752 -27.50 -5.34 14.49
N LEU A 753 -27.98 -4.31 15.19
CA LEU A 753 -27.62 -4.05 16.59
C LEU A 753 -27.89 -5.26 17.48
N SER A 754 -29.08 -5.84 17.40
CA SER A 754 -29.48 -7.01 18.18
C SER A 754 -28.60 -8.23 17.88
N SER A 755 -28.21 -8.42 16.61
CA SER A 755 -27.30 -9.49 16.20
C SER A 755 -25.91 -9.34 16.78
N GLN A 756 -25.38 -8.11 16.90
CA GLN A 756 -24.08 -7.87 17.54
C GLN A 756 -24.17 -8.17 19.05
N VAL A 757 -25.25 -7.72 19.70
CA VAL A 757 -25.48 -8.03 21.13
C VAL A 757 -25.64 -9.54 21.35
N ALA A 758 -26.40 -10.23 20.49
CA ALA A 758 -26.57 -11.68 20.57
C ALA A 758 -25.25 -12.44 20.33
N ARG A 759 -24.44 -11.98 19.38
CA ARG A 759 -23.11 -12.53 19.09
C ARG A 759 -22.19 -12.44 20.30
N LEU A 760 -22.22 -11.32 21.02
CA LEU A 760 -21.47 -11.15 22.27
C LEU A 760 -22.01 -12.04 23.39
N ARG A 761 -23.32 -12.02 23.63
CA ARG A 761 -23.96 -12.84 24.68
C ARG A 761 -23.74 -14.33 24.50
N ARG A 762 -23.88 -14.87 23.29
CA ARG A 762 -23.60 -16.30 23.00
C ARG A 762 -22.16 -16.70 23.27
N PHE A 763 -21.22 -15.78 23.07
CA PHE A 763 -19.82 -16.03 23.38
C PHE A 763 -19.58 -16.03 24.90
N LEU A 764 -20.19 -15.07 25.60
CA LEU A 764 -20.04 -14.94 27.05
C LEU A 764 -20.80 -16.01 27.82
N ASP A 765 -21.95 -16.45 27.33
CA ASP A 765 -22.84 -17.39 27.99
C ASP A 765 -23.64 -18.19 26.94
N GLY A 766 -23.02 -19.24 26.42
CA GLY A 766 -23.57 -20.04 25.32
C GLY A 766 -24.85 -20.82 25.68
N ASP A 767 -25.06 -21.10 26.97
CA ASP A 767 -26.19 -21.89 27.46
C ASP A 767 -27.38 -21.01 27.88
N ALA A 768 -27.18 -19.71 28.08
CA ALA A 768 -28.24 -18.80 28.48
C ALA A 768 -29.15 -18.42 27.30
N LEU A 769 -30.45 -18.55 27.51
CA LEU A 769 -31.48 -18.02 26.61
C LEU A 769 -31.81 -16.58 27.02
N PHE A 770 -31.82 -15.68 26.03
CA PHE A 770 -32.10 -14.26 26.23
C PHE A 770 -33.33 -13.89 25.39
N ASP A 771 -34.40 -13.45 26.05
CA ASP A 771 -35.68 -13.12 25.40
C ASP A 771 -35.97 -11.60 25.40
N ASP A 772 -34.98 -10.78 25.77
CA ASP A 772 -35.09 -9.32 25.88
C ASP A 772 -34.68 -8.57 24.60
N TYR A 773 -34.59 -9.26 23.46
CA TYR A 773 -34.33 -8.62 22.17
C TYR A 773 -35.58 -7.89 21.68
N PRO A 774 -35.43 -6.69 21.07
CA PRO A 774 -36.55 -5.99 20.49
C PRO A 774 -37.17 -6.81 19.35
N GLU A 775 -38.49 -6.97 19.37
CA GLU A 775 -39.24 -7.60 18.28
C GLU A 775 -39.22 -6.69 17.05
N ALA A 776 -38.84 -7.24 15.90
CA ALA A 776 -38.84 -6.50 14.64
C ALA A 776 -40.29 -6.40 14.13
N ASP A 777 -40.87 -5.20 14.22
CA ASP A 777 -42.16 -4.90 13.62
C ASP A 777 -41.98 -4.59 12.12
N PHE A 778 -42.01 -5.65 11.30
CA PHE A 778 -42.09 -5.49 9.86
C PHE A 778 -43.52 -5.11 9.49
N PRO A 779 -43.75 -4.01 8.75
CA PRO A 779 -45.07 -3.72 8.20
C PRO A 779 -45.39 -4.79 7.15
N ILE A 780 -45.94 -5.91 7.59
CA ILE A 780 -46.59 -6.87 6.73
C ILE A 780 -47.95 -6.25 6.42
N GLU A 781 -48.02 -5.46 5.35
CA GLU A 781 -49.32 -5.13 4.77
C GLU A 781 -50.00 -6.46 4.43
N GLN A 782 -50.99 -6.86 5.24
CA GLN A 782 -51.97 -7.86 4.84
C GLN A 782 -52.81 -7.21 3.72
N GLN A 783 -52.36 -7.33 2.47
CA GLN A 783 -53.19 -7.05 1.30
C GLN A 783 -54.05 -8.26 0.96
#